data_AF-A0A9D6Z3U6-F1
#
_entry.id   AF-A0A9D6Z3U6-F1
#
_cell.length_a   1.000
_cell.length_b   1.000
_cell.length_c   1.000
_cell.angle_alpha   90.00
_cell.angle_beta   90.00
_cell.angle_gamma   90.00
#
_symmetry.space_group_name_H-M   'P 1'
#
loop_
_entity.id
_entity.type
_entity.pdbx_description
1 polymer ?
#
loop_
_entity_poly.entity_id
_entity_poly.type
_entity_poly.pdbx_seq_one_letter_code
_entity_poly.pdbx_strand_id
1 'polypeptide(L)'
;MEKKDLHDFFFTENDDLDLLEDHIASQTIDLRALSLENLNEQESPELREYDKTPLGKLLNSLPMPAMLLATTGIILFANEGCSRISSDKDKLKGETFSRLFSGSNRSEKALDLFQRVLSERQSQVGHTHLGLDTHKIFGRIHFRSVRAWNERLILFVIEDLTAEKKQILLAQKHHELARQARDELELRVQQRTAELMETNKKLRREIAHRKRVEIQLRSSENKYRAIFETAPVAIIEEDLSGVKADLQALQAEGVRDLRQYIGNHPELVVKAACTSRIVDVNNATLKLYGASDKTDLIGTLDKMMVPDSLDILKEKMLALAEGYTSLETEMVGRNLHGEQIYLLVRASLPPDMSRTKRAIVTKLDITELKRAQEALARSKREWERTFDAVPDLISIIDREQRIVRVNKALADRLGALPQELVGRRCYETFHLEERGPENCPHLMLMADGLPHLSEVVDERLGGTFVVSTTPLLDDDGNLAGSVHVARDITERKRLEEELKILATRDSLTGLLNRRHFMESLGFFFENAKRYALPLSLCLCDLDSFKQINDVYGHQAGDKVLEAFGEVLRHELRSSDVAARYGGDEFVVIFPHTNSSEARECLERIRVHLESTVFRNEAESYKVTCTAGVGEFRAHMHNAEELVQEADKALYKGKALGRNCVVMFRPE
;
A
#
# COMPACT_ATOMS: atom_id res chain seq x y z
N MET A 1 26.68 -22.12 -66.10
CA MET A 1 27.94 -22.08 -66.87
C MET A 1 28.24 -23.48 -67.37
N GLU A 2 28.65 -23.56 -68.64
CA GLU A 2 29.38 -24.62 -69.38
C GLU A 2 29.64 -26.04 -68.81
N LYS A 3 29.64 -27.01 -69.76
CA LYS A 3 30.38 -28.31 -69.77
C LYS A 3 29.90 -29.35 -68.73
N LYS A 4 30.03 -30.67 -68.89
CA LYS A 4 30.46 -31.61 -69.96
C LYS A 4 29.79 -32.97 -69.59
N ASP A 5 29.49 -33.94 -70.46
CA ASP A 5 29.78 -34.21 -71.88
C ASP A 5 28.54 -34.85 -72.57
N LEU A 6 28.62 -35.13 -73.87
CA LEU A 6 27.69 -36.00 -74.59
C LEU A 6 28.47 -36.72 -75.71
N HIS A 7 28.94 -37.94 -75.48
CA HIS A 7 29.58 -38.77 -76.51
C HIS A 7 29.48 -40.27 -76.20
N ASP A 8 29.22 -41.02 -77.28
CA ASP A 8 29.59 -42.42 -77.55
C ASP A 8 29.11 -43.53 -76.59
N PHE A 9 27.99 -44.15 -76.96
CA PHE A 9 27.84 -45.60 -76.85
C PHE A 9 27.53 -46.19 -78.24
N PHE A 10 28.56 -46.73 -78.87
CA PHE A 10 28.41 -47.64 -80.01
C PHE A 10 27.78 -48.94 -79.51
N PHE A 11 26.69 -49.38 -80.15
CA PHE A 11 26.24 -50.76 -80.02
C PHE A 11 27.17 -51.66 -80.86
N THR A 12 28.02 -52.44 -80.21
CA THR A 12 28.78 -53.53 -80.86
C THR A 12 28.20 -54.88 -80.45
N GLU A 13 27.78 -55.64 -81.45
CA GLU A 13 26.83 -56.76 -81.40
C GLU A 13 27.45 -58.10 -80.90
N ASN A 14 28.32 -58.08 -79.87
CA ASN A 14 29.17 -59.22 -79.50
C ASN A 14 28.94 -59.86 -78.11
N ASP A 15 28.32 -59.21 -77.14
CA ASP A 15 28.21 -59.76 -75.77
C ASP A 15 26.95 -60.63 -75.53
N ASP A 16 26.01 -60.66 -76.49
CA ASP A 16 24.72 -61.39 -76.40
C ASP A 16 24.81 -62.91 -76.73
N LEU A 17 26.02 -63.47 -76.83
CA LEU A 17 26.25 -64.90 -77.12
C LEU A 17 26.67 -65.71 -75.88
N ASP A 18 27.51 -65.16 -75.00
CA ASP A 18 28.09 -65.92 -73.89
C ASP A 18 27.04 -66.34 -72.84
N LEU A 19 26.09 -65.44 -72.52
CA LEU A 19 24.95 -65.77 -71.65
C LEU A 19 23.95 -66.76 -72.28
N LEU A 20 24.07 -67.02 -73.59
CA LEU A 20 23.26 -67.99 -74.33
C LEU A 20 23.83 -69.40 -74.26
N GLU A 21 25.14 -69.57 -74.02
CA GLU A 21 25.76 -70.89 -73.94
C GLU A 21 25.41 -71.63 -72.64
N ASP A 22 25.48 -70.93 -71.50
CA ASP A 22 25.27 -71.53 -70.16
C ASP A 22 23.84 -72.06 -69.93
N HIS A 23 22.81 -71.37 -70.43
CA HIS A 23 21.43 -71.77 -70.14
C HIS A 23 20.93 -72.96 -70.97
N ILE A 24 21.48 -73.13 -72.18
CA ILE A 24 21.04 -74.15 -73.15
C ILE A 24 21.85 -75.46 -72.99
N ALA A 25 22.93 -75.46 -72.20
CA ALA A 25 23.83 -76.62 -72.03
C ALA A 25 23.19 -77.87 -71.37
N SER A 26 21.98 -77.75 -70.80
CA SER A 26 21.39 -78.78 -69.91
C SER A 26 20.51 -79.85 -70.58
N GLN A 27 20.24 -79.77 -71.89
CA GLN A 27 19.48 -80.79 -72.64
C GLN A 27 20.17 -81.17 -73.96
N THR A 28 21.36 -81.77 -73.87
CA THR A 28 22.00 -82.34 -75.06
C THR A 28 21.41 -83.72 -75.34
N ILE A 29 20.80 -83.93 -76.52
CA ILE A 29 20.35 -85.27 -76.93
C ILE A 29 21.58 -86.17 -77.11
N ASP A 30 21.71 -87.25 -76.32
CA ASP A 30 22.86 -88.14 -76.42
C ASP A 30 22.77 -89.04 -77.66
N LEU A 31 23.26 -88.49 -78.78
CA LEU A 31 23.38 -89.21 -80.04
C LEU A 31 24.22 -90.50 -79.90
N ARG A 32 25.07 -90.66 -78.87
CA ARG A 32 25.88 -91.88 -78.66
C ARG A 32 25.02 -93.14 -78.52
N ALA A 33 23.76 -93.01 -78.08
CA ALA A 33 22.82 -94.12 -77.93
C ALA A 33 22.31 -94.72 -79.27
N LEU A 34 22.52 -94.04 -80.41
CA LEU A 34 22.25 -94.61 -81.74
C LEU A 34 23.31 -95.66 -82.09
N SER A 35 23.04 -96.91 -81.73
CA SER A 35 23.85 -98.06 -82.14
C SER A 35 23.73 -98.27 -83.65
N LEU A 36 24.78 -97.88 -84.38
CA LEU A 36 24.89 -97.93 -85.83
C LEU A 36 25.91 -98.99 -86.29
N GLU A 37 26.23 -99.94 -85.42
CA GLU A 37 27.22 -100.98 -85.70
C GLU A 37 26.59 -102.16 -86.47
N ASN A 38 27.20 -102.52 -87.60
CA ASN A 38 26.92 -103.70 -88.44
C ASN A 38 25.61 -103.67 -89.28
N LEU A 39 25.43 -102.62 -90.09
CA LEU A 39 24.62 -102.71 -91.32
C LEU A 39 25.45 -103.40 -92.42
N ASN A 40 25.29 -104.72 -92.55
CA ASN A 40 26.09 -105.56 -93.44
C ASN A 40 25.37 -105.78 -94.79
N GLU A 41 25.27 -104.72 -95.60
CA GLU A 41 24.69 -104.73 -96.96
C GLU A 41 25.80 -104.42 -97.98
N GLN A 42 25.84 -105.17 -99.10
CA GLN A 42 27.04 -105.24 -99.95
C GLN A 42 27.17 -104.17 -101.05
N GLU A 43 26.11 -103.41 -101.36
CA GLU A 43 26.14 -102.33 -102.36
C GLU A 43 25.45 -101.07 -101.84
N SER A 44 25.92 -99.89 -102.27
CA SER A 44 25.41 -98.58 -101.84
C SER A 44 24.18 -98.16 -102.68
N PRO A 45 23.07 -97.71 -102.07
CA PRO A 45 21.84 -97.39 -102.79
C PRO A 45 21.95 -96.08 -103.60
N GLU A 46 21.19 -95.99 -104.71
CA GLU A 46 21.04 -94.72 -105.42
C GLU A 46 20.40 -93.64 -104.51
N LEU A 47 20.71 -92.37 -104.78
CA LEU A 47 20.25 -91.18 -104.02
C LEU A 47 18.75 -91.15 -103.68
N ARG A 48 17.90 -91.74 -104.53
CA ARG A 48 16.43 -91.80 -104.35
C ARG A 48 15.93 -92.96 -103.50
N GLU A 49 16.82 -93.86 -103.07
CA GLU A 49 16.45 -95.08 -102.33
C GLU A 49 16.87 -95.06 -100.86
N TYR A 50 17.65 -94.05 -100.42
CA TYR A 50 18.07 -93.89 -99.02
C TYR A 50 16.90 -93.92 -98.02
N ASP A 51 15.74 -93.34 -98.37
CA ASP A 51 14.54 -93.34 -97.52
C ASP A 51 13.99 -94.76 -97.23
N LYS A 52 14.26 -95.74 -98.11
CA LYS A 52 13.79 -97.13 -97.97
C LYS A 52 14.69 -97.96 -97.06
N THR A 53 15.95 -97.54 -96.88
CA THR A 53 16.97 -98.24 -96.08
C THR A 53 16.61 -98.28 -94.58
N PRO A 54 17.15 -99.22 -93.79
CA PRO A 54 16.98 -99.23 -92.34
C PRO A 54 17.47 -97.92 -91.69
N LEU A 55 18.57 -97.36 -92.18
CA LEU A 55 19.14 -96.09 -91.70
C LEU A 55 18.23 -94.89 -91.99
N GLY A 56 17.70 -94.79 -93.22
CA GLY A 56 16.77 -93.72 -93.59
C GLY A 56 15.46 -93.76 -92.79
N LYS A 57 14.94 -94.96 -92.49
CA LYS A 57 13.78 -95.14 -91.60
C LYS A 57 14.08 -94.70 -90.16
N LEU A 58 15.26 -95.03 -89.63
CA LEU A 58 15.70 -94.62 -88.29
C LEU A 58 15.88 -93.10 -88.19
N LEU A 59 16.40 -92.44 -89.22
CA LEU A 59 16.55 -90.98 -89.23
C LEU A 59 15.22 -90.24 -89.46
N ASN A 60 14.25 -90.88 -90.13
CA ASN A 60 12.89 -90.36 -90.26
C ASN A 60 12.05 -90.44 -88.98
N SER A 61 12.42 -91.26 -87.98
CA SER A 61 11.74 -91.28 -86.67
C SER A 61 12.27 -90.25 -85.67
N LEU A 62 13.34 -89.50 -86.00
CA LEU A 62 13.84 -88.43 -85.15
C LEU A 62 12.88 -87.21 -85.17
N PRO A 63 12.50 -86.65 -84.00
CA PRO A 63 11.51 -85.56 -83.90
C PRO A 63 12.07 -84.18 -84.30
N MET A 64 13.27 -84.15 -84.88
CA MET A 64 14.08 -82.97 -85.15
C MET A 64 14.68 -83.05 -86.56
N PRO A 65 15.01 -81.92 -87.22
CA PRO A 65 15.67 -81.93 -88.52
C PRO A 65 16.98 -82.74 -88.47
N ALA A 66 17.07 -83.77 -89.32
CA ALA A 66 18.26 -84.61 -89.45
C ALA A 66 18.54 -84.90 -90.93
N MET A 67 19.81 -84.76 -91.32
CA MET A 67 20.31 -84.95 -92.67
C MET A 67 21.51 -85.90 -92.67
N LEU A 68 21.69 -86.65 -93.75
CA LEU A 68 22.90 -87.45 -93.99
C LEU A 68 23.69 -86.79 -95.12
N LEU A 69 24.98 -86.57 -94.90
CA LEU A 69 25.89 -85.86 -95.79
C LEU A 69 26.98 -86.83 -96.31
N ALA A 70 27.32 -86.73 -97.58
CA ALA A 70 28.55 -87.30 -98.14
C ALA A 70 29.78 -86.58 -97.56
N THR A 71 30.97 -87.18 -97.67
CA THR A 71 32.24 -86.51 -97.29
C THR A 71 32.52 -85.23 -98.09
N THR A 72 31.90 -85.08 -99.26
CA THR A 72 31.95 -83.88 -100.11
C THR A 72 31.07 -82.73 -99.60
N GLY A 73 30.23 -82.95 -98.58
CA GLY A 73 29.26 -81.97 -98.08
C GLY A 73 27.94 -81.93 -98.87
N ILE A 74 27.74 -82.85 -99.82
CA ILE A 74 26.45 -83.02 -100.50
C ILE A 74 25.47 -83.74 -99.56
N ILE A 75 24.26 -83.23 -99.43
CA ILE A 75 23.18 -83.86 -98.67
C ILE A 75 22.67 -85.06 -99.47
N LEU A 76 22.79 -86.26 -98.91
CA LEU A 76 22.27 -87.50 -99.49
C LEU A 76 20.83 -87.80 -99.04
N PHE A 77 20.50 -87.40 -97.81
CA PHE A 77 19.21 -87.67 -97.17
C PHE A 77 18.81 -86.50 -96.26
N ALA A 78 17.51 -86.22 -96.16
CA ALA A 78 16.93 -85.26 -95.23
C ALA A 78 15.57 -85.79 -94.74
N ASN A 79 15.34 -85.75 -93.43
CA ASN A 79 14.13 -86.29 -92.82
C ASN A 79 12.91 -85.34 -92.88
N GLU A 80 11.74 -85.83 -92.46
CA GLU A 80 10.51 -85.03 -92.28
C GLU A 80 10.75 -83.71 -91.51
N GLY A 81 11.59 -83.73 -90.46
CA GLY A 81 11.89 -82.56 -89.64
C GLY A 81 12.53 -81.40 -90.41
N CYS A 82 13.21 -81.67 -91.53
CA CYS A 82 13.83 -80.66 -92.39
C CYS A 82 12.82 -79.72 -93.09
N SER A 83 11.52 -80.03 -93.04
CA SER A 83 10.42 -79.11 -93.41
C SER A 83 10.43 -77.77 -92.64
N ARG A 84 11.08 -77.71 -91.45
CA ARG A 84 11.28 -76.45 -90.70
C ARG A 84 12.39 -75.55 -91.27
N ILE A 85 13.16 -76.03 -92.25
CA ILE A 85 14.35 -75.36 -92.81
C ILE A 85 14.17 -75.03 -94.29
N SER A 86 13.44 -75.89 -95.01
CA SER A 86 13.07 -75.72 -96.42
C SER A 86 11.58 -76.03 -96.59
N SER A 87 10.92 -75.28 -97.46
CA SER A 87 9.51 -75.52 -97.85
C SER A 87 9.27 -76.89 -98.49
N ASP A 88 10.34 -77.50 -99.03
CA ASP A 88 10.35 -78.83 -99.63
C ASP A 88 11.67 -79.52 -99.23
N LYS A 89 11.56 -80.67 -98.54
CA LYS A 89 12.72 -81.40 -98.02
C LYS A 89 13.51 -82.12 -99.11
N ASP A 90 12.87 -82.51 -100.23
CA ASP A 90 13.54 -83.29 -101.26
C ASP A 90 14.45 -82.41 -102.14
N LYS A 91 14.19 -81.09 -102.21
CA LYS A 91 15.14 -80.09 -102.75
C LYS A 91 16.46 -80.01 -101.99
N LEU A 92 16.52 -80.53 -100.76
CA LEU A 92 17.76 -80.58 -99.99
C LEU A 92 18.69 -81.68 -100.52
N LYS A 93 18.14 -82.79 -101.05
CA LYS A 93 18.92 -83.93 -101.54
C LYS A 93 19.67 -83.52 -102.82
N GLY A 94 20.99 -83.71 -102.83
CA GLY A 94 21.89 -83.29 -103.90
C GLY A 94 22.48 -81.88 -103.74
N GLU A 95 21.95 -81.06 -102.83
CA GLU A 95 22.50 -79.73 -102.53
C GLU A 95 23.67 -79.78 -101.53
N THR A 96 24.50 -78.73 -101.52
CA THR A 96 25.60 -78.62 -100.54
C THR A 96 25.11 -78.02 -99.22
N PHE A 97 25.36 -78.69 -98.10
CA PHE A 97 24.80 -78.30 -96.80
C PHE A 97 25.18 -76.87 -96.35
N SER A 98 26.30 -76.32 -96.82
CA SER A 98 26.76 -74.95 -96.50
C SER A 98 25.81 -73.86 -97.00
N ARG A 99 24.92 -74.16 -97.95
CA ARG A 99 23.83 -73.27 -98.40
C ARG A 99 22.70 -73.12 -97.38
N LEU A 100 22.62 -73.98 -96.36
CA LEU A 100 21.60 -73.90 -95.29
C LEU A 100 21.79 -72.70 -94.34
N PHE A 101 22.91 -71.98 -94.43
CA PHE A 101 23.27 -70.90 -93.51
C PHE A 101 23.16 -69.54 -94.21
N SER A 102 22.34 -68.65 -93.66
CA SER A 102 22.17 -67.31 -94.24
C SER A 102 23.29 -66.35 -93.78
N GLY A 103 24.35 -66.26 -94.60
CA GLY A 103 25.47 -65.31 -94.46
C GLY A 103 26.85 -65.99 -94.45
N SER A 104 27.81 -65.46 -95.21
CA SER A 104 29.13 -66.10 -95.48
C SER A 104 29.87 -66.59 -94.23
N ASN A 105 30.01 -65.74 -93.22
CA ASN A 105 30.70 -66.05 -91.96
C ASN A 105 30.03 -67.21 -91.19
N ARG A 106 28.70 -67.41 -91.33
CA ARG A 106 27.98 -68.54 -90.74
C ARG A 106 28.19 -69.83 -91.54
N SER A 107 28.20 -69.74 -92.86
CA SER A 107 28.55 -70.88 -93.75
C SER A 107 29.99 -71.34 -93.53
N GLU A 108 30.94 -70.42 -93.36
CA GLU A 108 32.35 -70.74 -93.09
C GLU A 108 32.54 -71.47 -91.76
N LYS A 109 31.95 -70.96 -90.66
CA LYS A 109 32.01 -71.65 -89.35
C LYS A 109 31.37 -73.04 -89.39
N ALA A 110 30.27 -73.21 -90.11
CA ALA A 110 29.65 -74.53 -90.28
C ALA A 110 30.50 -75.49 -91.14
N LEU A 111 31.23 -74.97 -92.13
CA LEU A 111 32.14 -75.76 -92.96
C LEU A 111 33.39 -76.21 -92.18
N ASP A 112 33.93 -75.36 -91.31
CA ASP A 112 35.03 -75.71 -90.39
C ASP A 112 34.60 -76.83 -89.42
N LEU A 113 33.45 -76.71 -88.75
CA LEU A 113 32.89 -77.77 -87.89
C LEU A 113 32.72 -79.10 -88.66
N PHE A 114 32.22 -79.05 -89.89
CA PHE A 114 32.07 -80.23 -90.76
C PHE A 114 33.44 -80.86 -91.13
N GLN A 115 34.44 -80.06 -91.47
CA GLN A 115 35.79 -80.56 -91.79
C GLN A 115 36.47 -81.20 -90.57
N ARG A 116 36.29 -80.63 -89.36
CA ARG A 116 36.80 -81.23 -88.11
C ARG A 116 36.18 -82.61 -87.84
N VAL A 117 34.88 -82.79 -88.10
CA VAL A 117 34.25 -84.13 -87.98
C VAL A 117 34.84 -85.15 -88.97
N LEU A 118 35.20 -84.72 -90.19
CA LEU A 118 35.86 -85.60 -91.15
C LEU A 118 37.26 -86.03 -90.67
N SER A 119 38.09 -85.09 -90.21
CA SER A 119 39.47 -85.35 -89.79
C SER A 119 39.58 -86.04 -88.43
N GLU A 120 39.02 -85.43 -87.38
CA GLU A 120 39.18 -85.84 -85.97
C GLU A 120 38.28 -87.02 -85.58
N ARG A 121 37.25 -87.29 -86.38
CA ARG A 121 36.25 -88.37 -86.17
C ARG A 121 35.37 -88.23 -84.92
N GLN A 122 35.49 -87.13 -84.17
CA GLN A 122 34.60 -86.81 -83.05
C GLN A 122 33.32 -86.10 -83.52
N SER A 123 32.34 -85.93 -82.63
CA SER A 123 31.13 -85.16 -82.92
C SER A 123 31.37 -83.69 -82.58
N GLN A 124 30.91 -82.78 -83.43
CA GLN A 124 31.07 -81.33 -83.26
C GLN A 124 29.70 -80.65 -83.11
N VAL A 125 29.65 -79.57 -82.34
CA VAL A 125 28.42 -78.84 -82.00
C VAL A 125 28.65 -77.33 -82.14
N GLY A 126 27.62 -76.58 -82.53
CA GLY A 126 27.63 -75.11 -82.49
C GLY A 126 26.22 -74.53 -82.59
N HIS A 127 26.06 -73.22 -82.51
CA HIS A 127 24.74 -72.56 -82.61
C HIS A 127 24.73 -71.52 -83.72
N THR A 128 23.67 -71.49 -84.52
CA THR A 128 23.55 -70.54 -85.63
C THR A 128 22.12 -70.43 -86.16
N HIS A 129 21.90 -69.52 -87.10
CA HIS A 129 20.64 -69.45 -87.85
C HIS A 129 20.73 -70.29 -89.11
N LEU A 130 19.70 -71.11 -89.35
CA LEU A 130 19.56 -71.96 -90.54
C LEU A 130 18.26 -71.70 -91.27
N GLY A 131 18.29 -71.87 -92.59
CA GLY A 131 17.17 -71.62 -93.49
C GLY A 131 17.63 -71.37 -94.92
N LEU A 132 16.97 -72.01 -95.89
CA LEU A 132 17.13 -71.70 -97.32
C LEU A 132 16.10 -70.68 -97.82
N ASP A 133 14.87 -70.78 -97.32
CA ASP A 133 13.73 -69.93 -97.73
C ASP A 133 13.39 -68.87 -96.65
N THR A 134 12.11 -68.50 -96.53
CA THR A 134 11.56 -67.64 -95.47
C THR A 134 11.63 -68.23 -94.06
N HIS A 135 11.92 -69.53 -93.95
CA HIS A 135 12.05 -70.23 -92.68
C HIS A 135 13.45 -69.99 -92.11
N LYS A 136 13.56 -69.21 -91.05
CA LYS A 136 14.79 -69.03 -90.27
C LYS A 136 14.61 -69.56 -88.86
N ILE A 137 15.19 -70.72 -88.59
CA ILE A 137 15.32 -71.23 -87.22
C ILE A 137 16.63 -70.73 -86.61
N PHE A 138 16.62 -70.35 -85.33
CA PHE A 138 17.85 -70.29 -84.54
C PHE A 138 18.00 -71.64 -83.85
N GLY A 139 19.11 -72.33 -84.08
CA GLY A 139 19.26 -73.69 -83.58
C GLY A 139 20.69 -74.09 -83.25
N ARG A 140 20.80 -75.06 -82.35
CA ARG A 140 22.04 -75.78 -82.09
C ARG A 140 22.18 -76.88 -83.14
N ILE A 141 23.34 -76.95 -83.78
CA ILE A 141 23.66 -77.88 -84.85
C ILE A 141 24.68 -78.90 -84.37
N HIS A 142 24.52 -80.15 -84.79
CA HIS A 142 25.35 -81.27 -84.39
C HIS A 142 25.82 -82.03 -85.64
N PHE A 143 27.13 -82.22 -85.79
CA PHE A 143 27.73 -83.04 -86.84
C PHE A 143 28.39 -84.29 -86.23
N ARG A 144 28.20 -85.46 -86.84
CA ARG A 144 28.85 -86.71 -86.41
C ARG A 144 29.16 -87.64 -87.58
N SER A 145 30.35 -88.22 -87.61
CA SER A 145 30.69 -89.22 -88.62
C SER A 145 30.03 -90.58 -88.33
N VAL A 146 29.46 -91.19 -89.38
CA VAL A 146 28.81 -92.50 -89.41
C VAL A 146 29.45 -93.33 -90.53
N ARG A 147 29.40 -94.67 -90.43
CA ARG A 147 29.88 -95.59 -91.47
C ARG A 147 28.74 -96.51 -91.92
N ALA A 148 28.50 -96.61 -93.21
CA ALA A 148 27.43 -97.44 -93.80
C ALA A 148 27.81 -97.80 -95.25
N TRP A 149 27.44 -99.01 -95.71
CA TRP A 149 27.75 -99.51 -97.07
C TRP A 149 29.23 -99.37 -97.46
N ASN A 150 30.14 -99.65 -96.52
CA ASN A 150 31.60 -99.39 -96.56
C ASN A 150 32.06 -97.93 -96.75
N GLU A 151 31.15 -97.01 -97.08
CA GLU A 151 31.41 -95.58 -97.16
C GLU A 151 31.36 -94.87 -95.80
N ARG A 152 31.83 -93.63 -95.79
CA ARG A 152 31.86 -92.76 -94.62
C ARG A 152 30.97 -91.56 -94.87
N LEU A 153 30.00 -91.36 -93.99
CA LEU A 153 28.98 -90.32 -94.10
C LEU A 153 29.00 -89.45 -92.85
N ILE A 154 28.32 -88.30 -92.89
CA ILE A 154 28.15 -87.42 -91.72
C ILE A 154 26.66 -87.22 -91.46
N LEU A 155 26.22 -87.59 -90.26
CA LEU A 155 24.92 -87.23 -89.72
C LEU A 155 24.97 -85.78 -89.23
N PHE A 156 24.01 -84.97 -89.67
CA PHE A 156 23.83 -83.57 -89.31
C PHE A 156 22.45 -83.38 -88.69
N VAL A 157 22.36 -82.86 -87.47
CA VAL A 157 21.11 -82.79 -86.68
C VAL A 157 20.95 -81.41 -86.04
N ILE A 158 19.73 -80.91 -85.90
CA ILE A 158 19.47 -79.53 -85.44
C ILE A 158 18.39 -79.48 -84.35
N GLU A 159 18.69 -78.83 -83.22
CA GLU A 159 17.75 -78.45 -82.15
C GLU A 159 17.26 -77.01 -82.39
N ASP A 160 15.95 -76.73 -82.34
CA ASP A 160 15.37 -75.39 -82.58
C ASP A 160 15.08 -74.65 -81.27
N LEU A 161 15.66 -73.46 -81.11
CA LEU A 161 15.75 -72.67 -79.88
C LEU A 161 15.10 -71.27 -80.04
N THR A 162 14.30 -71.10 -81.09
CA THR A 162 13.81 -69.77 -81.53
C THR A 162 12.84 -69.11 -80.52
N ALA A 163 12.10 -69.89 -79.74
CA ALA A 163 11.09 -69.37 -78.79
C ALA A 163 11.72 -68.75 -77.53
N GLU A 164 12.72 -69.41 -76.95
CA GLU A 164 13.35 -69.03 -75.67
C GLU A 164 14.06 -67.68 -75.76
N LYS A 165 14.80 -67.46 -76.86
CA LYS A 165 15.48 -66.19 -77.14
C LYS A 165 14.53 -64.99 -77.15
N LYS A 166 13.29 -65.17 -77.62
CA LYS A 166 12.27 -64.09 -77.65
C LYS A 166 11.75 -63.74 -76.26
N GLN A 167 11.71 -64.71 -75.34
CA GLN A 167 11.14 -64.55 -74.00
C GLN A 167 12.09 -63.77 -73.08
N ILE A 168 13.40 -64.01 -73.21
CA ILE A 168 14.46 -63.29 -72.46
C ILE A 168 14.46 -61.79 -72.81
N LEU A 169 14.37 -61.44 -74.10
CA LEU A 169 14.42 -60.06 -74.58
C LEU A 169 13.26 -59.19 -74.02
N LEU A 170 12.09 -59.80 -73.83
CA LEU A 170 10.94 -59.14 -73.21
C LEU A 170 11.16 -58.86 -71.72
N ALA A 171 11.76 -59.80 -70.98
CA ALA A 171 12.05 -59.65 -69.56
C ALA A 171 13.04 -58.50 -69.29
N GLN A 172 14.09 -58.37 -70.13
CA GLN A 172 15.05 -57.27 -70.06
C GLN A 172 14.35 -55.90 -70.20
N LYS A 173 13.48 -55.74 -71.20
CA LYS A 173 12.73 -54.50 -71.45
C LYS A 173 11.80 -54.11 -70.28
N HIS A 174 11.17 -55.08 -69.63
CA HIS A 174 10.35 -54.83 -68.45
C HIS A 174 11.20 -54.37 -67.25
N HIS A 175 12.39 -54.95 -67.05
CA HIS A 175 13.30 -54.58 -65.97
C HIS A 175 13.81 -53.13 -66.11
N GLU A 176 14.11 -52.68 -67.33
CA GLU A 176 14.57 -51.32 -67.59
C GLU A 176 13.50 -50.25 -67.33
N LEU A 177 12.26 -50.49 -67.75
CA LEU A 177 11.12 -49.61 -67.45
C LEU A 177 10.83 -49.53 -65.94
N ALA A 178 10.91 -50.66 -65.23
CA ALA A 178 10.73 -50.69 -63.77
C ALA A 178 11.81 -49.88 -63.03
N ARG A 179 13.06 -49.92 -63.51
CA ARG A 179 14.15 -49.09 -62.98
C ARG A 179 13.88 -47.60 -63.16
N GLN A 180 13.52 -47.17 -64.37
CA GLN A 180 13.21 -45.75 -64.66
C GLN A 180 12.09 -45.22 -63.76
N ALA A 181 11.00 -45.97 -63.60
CA ALA A 181 9.87 -45.57 -62.75
C ALA A 181 10.23 -45.46 -61.25
N ARG A 182 11.12 -46.34 -60.76
CA ARG A 182 11.61 -46.27 -59.38
C ARG A 182 12.48 -45.04 -59.16
N ASP A 183 13.43 -44.79 -60.05
CA ASP A 183 14.40 -43.70 -59.92
C ASP A 183 13.67 -42.32 -60.00
N GLU A 184 12.60 -42.19 -60.80
CA GLU A 184 11.72 -41.00 -60.80
C GLU A 184 10.91 -40.84 -59.49
N LEU A 185 10.41 -41.94 -58.93
CA LEU A 185 9.67 -41.93 -57.66
C LEU A 185 10.56 -41.53 -56.49
N GLU A 186 11.80 -42.05 -56.42
CA GLU A 186 12.78 -41.68 -55.40
C GLU A 186 13.10 -40.17 -55.44
N LEU A 187 13.31 -39.60 -56.63
CA LEU A 187 13.53 -38.16 -56.80
C LEU A 187 12.33 -37.34 -56.29
N ARG A 188 11.10 -37.78 -56.61
CA ARG A 188 9.86 -37.11 -56.18
C ARG A 188 9.65 -37.18 -54.67
N VAL A 189 10.01 -38.32 -54.05
CA VAL A 189 9.99 -38.50 -52.58
C VAL A 189 11.04 -37.60 -51.91
N GLN A 190 12.26 -37.51 -52.44
CA GLN A 190 13.30 -36.62 -51.93
C GLN A 190 12.86 -35.15 -51.98
N GLN A 191 12.32 -34.70 -53.11
CA GLN A 191 11.80 -33.33 -53.28
C GLN A 191 10.70 -33.00 -52.25
N ARG A 192 9.66 -33.84 -52.14
CA ARG A 192 8.59 -33.60 -51.15
C ARG A 192 9.06 -33.68 -49.71
N THR A 193 10.04 -34.55 -49.40
CA THR A 193 10.61 -34.64 -48.05
C THR A 193 11.35 -33.35 -47.68
N ALA A 194 12.11 -32.77 -48.60
CA ALA A 194 12.81 -31.49 -48.39
C ALA A 194 11.83 -30.32 -48.16
N GLU A 195 10.77 -30.21 -48.97
CA GLU A 195 9.73 -29.18 -48.81
C GLU A 195 8.97 -29.31 -47.48
N LEU A 196 8.63 -30.54 -47.08
CA LEU A 196 7.99 -30.83 -45.79
C LEU A 196 8.92 -30.51 -44.60
N MET A 197 10.24 -30.72 -44.74
CA MET A 197 11.21 -30.34 -43.72
C MET A 197 11.29 -28.83 -43.53
N GLU A 198 11.40 -28.04 -44.61
CA GLU A 198 11.46 -26.57 -44.50
C GLU A 198 10.12 -25.98 -44.01
N THR A 199 8.98 -26.57 -44.43
CA THR A 199 7.65 -26.20 -43.92
C THR A 199 7.52 -26.49 -42.41
N ASN A 200 7.96 -27.67 -41.95
CA ASN A 200 8.00 -28.00 -40.51
C ASN A 200 8.89 -27.03 -39.73
N LYS A 201 10.05 -26.68 -40.27
CA LYS A 201 10.99 -25.73 -39.66
C LYS A 201 10.39 -24.33 -39.54
N LYS A 202 9.61 -23.88 -40.53
CA LYS A 202 8.84 -22.62 -40.47
C LYS A 202 7.74 -22.67 -39.40
N LEU A 203 6.91 -23.72 -39.39
CA LEU A 203 5.86 -23.92 -38.38
C LEU A 203 6.42 -23.99 -36.95
N ARG A 204 7.53 -24.71 -36.73
CA ARG A 204 8.21 -24.78 -35.42
C ARG A 204 8.66 -23.41 -34.93
N ARG A 205 9.20 -22.56 -35.83
CA ARG A 205 9.57 -21.17 -35.49
C ARG A 205 8.36 -20.34 -35.08
N GLU A 206 7.24 -20.46 -35.80
CA GLU A 206 6.02 -19.71 -35.51
C GLU A 206 5.37 -20.14 -34.19
N ILE A 207 5.26 -21.45 -33.94
CA ILE A 207 4.77 -22.00 -32.66
C ILE A 207 5.65 -21.53 -31.48
N ALA A 208 6.98 -21.54 -31.66
CA ALA A 208 7.93 -21.05 -30.65
C ALA A 208 7.89 -19.52 -30.46
N HIS A 209 7.37 -18.76 -31.43
CA HIS A 209 7.11 -17.34 -31.28
C HIS A 209 5.79 -17.10 -30.53
N ARG A 210 4.68 -17.73 -30.96
CA ARG A 210 3.37 -17.63 -30.31
C ARG A 210 3.44 -18.03 -28.82
N LYS A 211 4.10 -19.14 -28.49
CA LYS A 211 4.32 -19.56 -27.09
C LYS A 211 5.11 -18.53 -26.26
N ARG A 212 6.10 -17.84 -26.85
CA ARG A 212 6.84 -16.78 -26.13
C ARG A 212 5.95 -15.56 -25.85
N VAL A 213 5.15 -15.14 -26.82
CA VAL A 213 4.19 -14.03 -26.66
C VAL A 213 3.14 -14.38 -25.59
N GLU A 214 2.60 -15.60 -25.62
CA GLU A 214 1.64 -16.08 -24.63
C GLU A 214 2.23 -16.11 -23.20
N ILE A 215 3.45 -16.64 -23.04
CA ILE A 215 4.15 -16.65 -21.74
C ILE A 215 4.45 -15.23 -21.25
N GLN A 216 4.87 -14.32 -22.14
CA GLN A 216 5.11 -12.91 -21.79
C GLN A 216 3.81 -12.21 -21.38
N LEU A 217 2.72 -12.41 -22.12
CA LEU A 217 1.41 -11.85 -21.81
C LEU A 217 0.92 -12.33 -20.44
N ARG A 218 0.94 -13.65 -20.20
CA ARG A 218 0.53 -14.26 -18.93
C ARG A 218 1.43 -13.84 -17.76
N SER A 219 2.73 -13.68 -17.98
CA SER A 219 3.65 -13.13 -16.98
C SER A 219 3.35 -11.66 -16.68
N SER A 220 3.02 -10.86 -17.69
CA SER A 220 2.66 -9.45 -17.52
C SER A 220 1.32 -9.29 -16.80
N GLU A 221 0.31 -10.09 -17.15
CA GLU A 221 -0.99 -10.10 -16.46
C GLU A 221 -0.85 -10.52 -15.00
N ASN A 222 -0.09 -11.59 -14.72
CA ASN A 222 0.19 -12.02 -13.35
C ASN A 222 0.94 -10.95 -12.54
N LYS A 223 1.89 -10.23 -13.14
CA LYS A 223 2.59 -9.11 -12.49
C LYS A 223 1.64 -7.93 -12.20
N TYR A 224 0.82 -7.54 -13.17
CA TYR A 224 -0.19 -6.49 -12.98
C TYR A 224 -1.16 -6.86 -11.86
N ARG A 225 -1.75 -8.06 -11.92
CA ARG A 225 -2.68 -8.57 -10.90
C ARG A 225 -2.01 -8.61 -9.52
N ALA A 226 -0.77 -9.08 -9.42
CA ALA A 226 -0.03 -9.10 -8.15
C ALA A 226 0.21 -7.69 -7.58
N ILE A 227 0.61 -6.71 -8.40
CA ILE A 227 0.84 -5.32 -7.96
C ILE A 227 -0.49 -4.66 -7.55
N PHE A 228 -1.54 -4.84 -8.35
CA PHE A 228 -2.87 -4.28 -8.07
C PHE A 228 -3.43 -4.83 -6.74
N GLU A 229 -3.41 -6.15 -6.57
CA GLU A 229 -4.01 -6.85 -5.42
C GLU A 229 -3.23 -6.74 -4.11
N THR A 230 -1.91 -6.52 -4.18
CA THR A 230 -1.05 -6.37 -2.98
C THR A 230 -0.74 -4.90 -2.64
N ALA A 231 -1.17 -3.94 -3.47
CA ALA A 231 -1.01 -2.52 -3.16
C ALA A 231 -1.68 -2.17 -1.81
N PRO A 232 -0.98 -1.47 -0.89
CA PRO A 232 -1.49 -1.14 0.44
C PRO A 232 -2.52 0.00 0.46
N VAL A 233 -2.83 0.59 -0.69
CA VAL A 233 -3.84 1.63 -0.89
C VAL A 233 -5.03 1.05 -1.64
N ALA A 234 -6.25 1.52 -1.36
CA ALA A 234 -7.42 1.10 -2.13
C ALA A 234 -7.32 1.64 -3.56
N ILE A 235 -7.40 0.76 -4.55
CA ILE A 235 -7.37 1.07 -5.98
C ILE A 235 -8.67 0.57 -6.62
N ILE A 236 -9.39 1.49 -7.26
CA ILE A 236 -10.63 1.26 -8.00
C ILE A 236 -10.36 1.58 -9.47
N GLU A 237 -10.68 0.64 -10.36
CA GLU A 237 -10.68 0.86 -11.81
C GLU A 237 -12.11 1.18 -12.25
N GLU A 238 -12.33 2.36 -12.84
CA GLU A 238 -13.66 2.86 -13.22
C GLU A 238 -13.76 3.11 -14.73
N ASP A 239 -14.83 2.66 -15.38
CA ASP A 239 -15.20 3.04 -16.74
C ASP A 239 -16.03 4.33 -16.70
N LEU A 240 -15.48 5.41 -17.25
CA LEU A 240 -16.09 6.74 -17.32
C LEU A 240 -16.59 7.08 -18.74
N SER A 241 -16.75 6.08 -19.62
CA SER A 241 -17.17 6.31 -21.01
C SER A 241 -18.59 6.85 -21.15
N GLY A 242 -19.51 6.49 -20.23
CA GLY A 242 -20.86 7.09 -20.16
C GLY A 242 -20.79 8.58 -19.82
N VAL A 243 -20.02 8.93 -18.79
CA VAL A 243 -19.77 10.32 -18.37
C VAL A 243 -19.12 11.14 -19.49
N LYS A 244 -18.15 10.57 -20.22
CA LYS A 244 -17.55 11.23 -21.38
C LYS A 244 -18.58 11.50 -22.48
N ALA A 245 -19.43 10.52 -22.80
CA ALA A 245 -20.45 10.68 -23.84
C ALA A 245 -21.46 11.78 -23.47
N ASP A 246 -21.88 11.84 -22.20
CA ASP A 246 -22.74 12.91 -21.68
C ASP A 246 -22.09 14.30 -21.79
N LEU A 247 -20.82 14.44 -21.40
CA LEU A 247 -20.08 15.70 -21.53
C LEU A 247 -19.91 16.14 -23.00
N GLN A 248 -19.66 15.19 -23.90
CA GLN A 248 -19.56 15.47 -25.34
C GLN A 248 -20.92 15.85 -25.96
N ALA A 249 -22.03 15.28 -25.48
CA ALA A 249 -23.37 15.67 -25.90
C ALA A 249 -23.68 17.12 -25.48
N LEU A 250 -23.40 17.50 -24.23
CA LEU A 250 -23.57 18.88 -23.74
C LEU A 250 -22.75 19.90 -24.55
N GLN A 251 -21.51 19.57 -24.91
CA GLN A 251 -20.69 20.41 -25.78
C GLN A 251 -21.28 20.54 -27.20
N ALA A 252 -21.85 19.46 -27.76
CA ALA A 252 -22.51 19.48 -29.05
C ALA A 252 -23.84 20.26 -29.04
N GLU A 253 -24.56 20.27 -27.91
CA GLU A 253 -25.74 21.10 -27.65
C GLU A 253 -25.39 22.59 -27.45
N GLY A 254 -24.09 22.94 -27.40
CA GLY A 254 -23.60 24.31 -27.35
C GLY A 254 -23.26 24.83 -25.95
N VAL A 255 -23.24 23.98 -24.93
CA VAL A 255 -22.80 24.35 -23.57
C VAL A 255 -21.30 24.67 -23.60
N ARG A 256 -20.94 25.95 -23.42
CA ARG A 256 -19.55 26.43 -23.45
C ARG A 256 -18.88 26.43 -22.08
N ASP A 257 -19.62 26.73 -21.02
CA ASP A 257 -19.14 26.69 -19.64
C ASP A 257 -19.76 25.50 -18.91
N LEU A 258 -19.05 24.37 -18.93
CA LEU A 258 -19.48 23.15 -18.25
C LEU A 258 -19.41 23.27 -16.72
N ARG A 259 -18.55 24.14 -16.17
CA ARG A 259 -18.40 24.36 -14.72
C ARG A 259 -19.61 25.09 -14.16
N GLN A 260 -20.04 26.16 -14.81
CA GLN A 260 -21.28 26.85 -14.46
C GLN A 260 -22.51 25.98 -14.73
N TYR A 261 -22.56 25.28 -15.88
CA TYR A 261 -23.72 24.46 -16.23
C TYR A 261 -23.92 23.29 -15.26
N ILE A 262 -22.91 22.46 -15.02
CA ILE A 262 -22.99 21.34 -14.05
C ILE A 262 -23.21 21.86 -12.62
N GLY A 263 -22.70 23.06 -12.29
CA GLY A 263 -22.99 23.73 -11.02
C GLY A 263 -24.48 24.05 -10.80
N ASN A 264 -25.20 24.40 -11.87
CA ASN A 264 -26.64 24.69 -11.83
C ASN A 264 -27.53 23.44 -12.04
N HIS A 265 -26.94 22.32 -12.48
CA HIS A 265 -27.62 21.08 -12.86
C HIS A 265 -27.07 19.86 -12.08
N PRO A 266 -27.26 19.79 -10.74
CA PRO A 266 -26.74 18.71 -9.90
C PRO A 266 -27.28 17.32 -10.28
N GLU A 267 -28.44 17.24 -10.94
CA GLU A 267 -28.99 16.00 -11.49
C GLU A 267 -28.06 15.31 -12.51
N LEU A 268 -27.22 16.08 -13.21
CA LEU A 268 -26.22 15.53 -14.13
C LEU A 268 -25.12 14.76 -13.40
N VAL A 269 -24.77 15.20 -12.19
CA VAL A 269 -23.77 14.53 -11.34
C VAL A 269 -24.32 13.21 -10.81
N VAL A 270 -25.60 13.18 -10.42
CA VAL A 270 -26.30 11.94 -10.03
C VAL A 270 -26.41 10.98 -11.22
N LYS A 271 -26.78 11.47 -12.41
CA LYS A 271 -26.77 10.67 -13.65
C LYS A 271 -25.38 10.12 -13.98
N ALA A 272 -24.33 10.92 -13.77
CA ALA A 272 -22.94 10.49 -13.93
C ALA A 272 -22.57 9.36 -12.94
N ALA A 273 -23.11 9.37 -11.72
CA ALA A 273 -22.85 8.32 -10.73
C ALA A 273 -23.46 6.97 -11.16
N CYS A 274 -24.69 6.99 -11.67
CA CYS A 274 -25.37 5.79 -12.18
C CYS A 274 -24.81 5.29 -13.53
N THR A 275 -24.17 6.15 -14.33
CA THR A 275 -23.53 5.75 -15.61
C THR A 275 -22.05 5.38 -15.47
N SER A 276 -21.38 5.81 -14.41
CA SER A 276 -20.02 5.37 -14.05
C SER A 276 -20.04 3.93 -13.55
N ARG A 277 -19.13 3.09 -14.04
CA ARG A 277 -19.05 1.67 -13.68
C ARG A 277 -17.72 1.31 -13.05
N ILE A 278 -17.75 0.73 -11.85
CA ILE A 278 -16.60 0.07 -11.23
C ILE A 278 -16.35 -1.23 -11.99
N VAL A 279 -15.15 -1.35 -12.56
CA VAL A 279 -14.70 -2.48 -13.41
C VAL A 279 -13.95 -3.52 -12.58
N ASP A 280 -13.03 -3.07 -11.73
CA ASP A 280 -12.28 -3.92 -10.80
C ASP A 280 -11.87 -3.10 -9.56
N VAL A 281 -11.62 -3.78 -8.44
CA VAL A 281 -11.19 -3.21 -7.16
C VAL A 281 -10.15 -4.12 -6.52
N ASN A 282 -9.14 -3.56 -5.85
CA ASN A 282 -8.15 -4.41 -5.17
C ASN A 282 -8.57 -4.82 -3.74
N ASN A 283 -7.85 -5.78 -3.16
CA ASN A 283 -8.05 -6.22 -1.77
C ASN A 283 -8.05 -5.10 -0.72
N ALA A 284 -7.25 -4.04 -0.91
CA ALA A 284 -7.26 -2.89 0.00
C ALA A 284 -8.57 -2.09 -0.07
N THR A 285 -9.21 -2.03 -1.24
CA THR A 285 -10.56 -1.46 -1.39
C THR A 285 -11.61 -2.29 -0.66
N LEU A 286 -11.54 -3.62 -0.74
CA LEU A 286 -12.45 -4.51 0.00
C LEU A 286 -12.38 -4.24 1.51
N LYS A 287 -11.16 -4.16 2.05
CA LYS A 287 -10.91 -3.83 3.46
C LYS A 287 -11.43 -2.44 3.84
N LEU A 288 -11.15 -1.42 3.01
CA LEU A 288 -11.59 -0.04 3.26
C LEU A 288 -13.13 0.09 3.32
N TYR A 289 -13.84 -0.64 2.46
CA TYR A 289 -15.29 -0.58 2.36
C TYR A 289 -16.04 -1.65 3.17
N GLY A 290 -15.35 -2.58 3.83
CA GLY A 290 -15.97 -3.70 4.56
C GLY A 290 -16.65 -4.73 3.66
N ALA A 291 -16.23 -4.83 2.39
CA ALA A 291 -16.78 -5.77 1.43
C ALA A 291 -16.18 -7.17 1.61
N SER A 292 -17.00 -8.22 1.39
CA SER A 292 -16.56 -9.61 1.49
C SER A 292 -15.99 -10.12 0.16
N ASP A 293 -16.54 -9.65 -0.96
CA ASP A 293 -16.10 -10.00 -2.31
C ASP A 293 -16.10 -8.78 -3.24
N LYS A 294 -15.36 -8.84 -4.36
CA LYS A 294 -15.38 -7.78 -5.37
C LYS A 294 -16.76 -7.55 -5.97
N THR A 295 -17.61 -8.57 -6.06
CA THR A 295 -18.97 -8.47 -6.59
C THR A 295 -19.90 -7.58 -5.76
N ASP A 296 -19.60 -7.36 -4.48
CA ASP A 296 -20.30 -6.37 -3.65
C ASP A 296 -20.11 -4.94 -4.19
N LEU A 297 -18.90 -4.67 -4.73
CA LEU A 297 -18.40 -3.36 -5.13
C LEU A 297 -18.40 -3.10 -6.64
N ILE A 298 -18.33 -4.16 -7.46
CA ILE A 298 -18.41 -4.07 -8.92
C ILE A 298 -19.83 -3.73 -9.35
N GLY A 299 -19.96 -2.90 -10.40
CA GLY A 299 -21.25 -2.41 -10.90
C GLY A 299 -21.28 -0.89 -10.98
N THR A 300 -22.43 -0.28 -10.70
CA THR A 300 -22.60 1.17 -10.72
C THR A 300 -21.91 1.84 -9.52
N LEU A 301 -21.30 3.01 -9.76
CA LEU A 301 -20.52 3.73 -8.76
C LEU A 301 -21.39 4.29 -7.61
N ASP A 302 -22.66 4.55 -7.89
CA ASP A 302 -23.68 5.02 -6.94
C ASP A 302 -23.74 4.23 -5.63
N LYS A 303 -23.52 2.91 -5.65
CA LYS A 303 -23.43 2.04 -4.46
C LYS A 303 -22.37 2.49 -3.43
N MET A 304 -21.29 3.14 -3.88
CA MET A 304 -20.22 3.65 -3.01
C MET A 304 -20.40 5.12 -2.63
N MET A 305 -21.42 5.80 -3.15
CA MET A 305 -21.54 7.25 -3.07
C MET A 305 -22.51 7.68 -1.98
N VAL A 306 -22.03 8.54 -1.10
CA VAL A 306 -22.85 9.38 -0.21
C VAL A 306 -23.12 10.74 -0.89
N PRO A 307 -24.15 11.51 -0.48
CA PRO A 307 -24.42 12.83 -1.06
C PRO A 307 -23.17 13.73 -1.11
N ASP A 308 -22.42 13.77 -0.01
CA ASP A 308 -21.17 14.55 0.15
C ASP A 308 -20.03 14.11 -0.80
N SER A 309 -20.16 12.95 -1.47
CA SER A 309 -19.18 12.45 -2.45
C SER A 309 -19.51 12.84 -3.90
N LEU A 310 -20.70 13.38 -4.16
CA LEU A 310 -21.12 13.82 -5.49
C LEU A 310 -20.24 14.96 -5.99
N ASP A 311 -19.79 15.87 -5.12
CA ASP A 311 -18.89 16.97 -5.49
C ASP A 311 -17.56 16.49 -6.08
N ILE A 312 -17.05 15.33 -5.68
CA ILE A 312 -15.84 14.74 -6.29
C ILE A 312 -16.14 14.21 -7.68
N LEU A 313 -17.31 13.61 -7.88
CA LEU A 313 -17.69 13.16 -9.22
C LEU A 313 -17.90 14.36 -10.15
N LYS A 314 -18.46 15.46 -9.64
CA LYS A 314 -18.51 16.75 -10.35
C LYS A 314 -17.11 17.26 -10.70
N GLU A 315 -16.16 17.35 -9.77
CA GLU A 315 -14.80 17.77 -10.10
C GLU A 315 -14.07 16.76 -11.02
N LYS A 316 -14.37 15.46 -10.95
CA LYS A 316 -13.90 14.46 -11.95
C LYS A 316 -14.50 14.72 -13.34
N MET A 317 -15.79 15.06 -13.43
CA MET A 317 -16.44 15.42 -14.70
C MET A 317 -15.81 16.68 -15.32
N LEU A 318 -15.55 17.69 -14.48
CA LEU A 318 -14.90 18.93 -14.92
C LEU A 318 -13.45 18.68 -15.33
N ALA A 319 -12.69 17.91 -14.56
CA ALA A 319 -11.33 17.49 -14.92
C ALA A 319 -11.29 16.73 -16.27
N LEU A 320 -12.24 15.83 -16.52
CA LEU A 320 -12.40 15.13 -17.80
C LEU A 320 -12.72 16.08 -18.96
N ALA A 321 -13.55 17.10 -18.72
CA ALA A 321 -13.96 18.07 -19.74
C ALA A 321 -12.87 19.11 -20.06
N GLU A 322 -12.13 19.55 -19.04
CA GLU A 322 -11.04 20.52 -19.10
C GLU A 322 -9.73 19.88 -19.58
N GLY A 323 -9.67 18.54 -19.70
CA GLY A 323 -8.53 17.77 -20.22
C GLY A 323 -7.43 17.48 -19.20
N TYR A 324 -7.72 17.61 -17.90
CA TYR A 324 -6.78 17.31 -16.82
C TYR A 324 -6.55 15.80 -16.68
N THR A 325 -5.29 15.42 -16.43
CA THR A 325 -4.88 14.01 -16.29
C THR A 325 -4.89 13.50 -14.84
N SER A 326 -5.05 14.38 -13.85
CA SER A 326 -5.19 13.98 -12.45
C SER A 326 -5.97 14.97 -11.61
N LEU A 327 -6.71 14.45 -10.63
CA LEU A 327 -7.40 15.17 -9.56
C LEU A 327 -6.92 14.63 -8.21
N GLU A 328 -6.79 15.48 -7.20
CA GLU A 328 -6.56 15.10 -5.80
C GLU A 328 -7.44 15.95 -4.88
N THR A 329 -8.16 15.32 -3.95
CA THR A 329 -9.05 16.01 -2.99
C THR A 329 -9.29 15.17 -1.73
N GLU A 330 -9.52 15.84 -0.60
CA GLU A 330 -10.04 15.19 0.61
C GLU A 330 -11.57 15.09 0.57
N MET A 331 -12.14 14.09 1.22
CA MET A 331 -13.59 13.91 1.35
C MET A 331 -14.01 13.16 2.60
N VAL A 332 -15.32 13.15 2.85
CA VAL A 332 -15.99 12.27 3.82
C VAL A 332 -16.78 11.21 3.07
N GLY A 333 -16.39 9.95 3.22
CA GLY A 333 -17.09 8.79 2.68
C GLY A 333 -17.76 7.95 3.76
N ARG A 334 -18.44 6.88 3.34
CA ARG A 334 -18.89 5.80 4.22
C ARG A 334 -18.49 4.44 3.68
N ASN A 335 -18.22 3.48 4.57
CA ASN A 335 -18.12 2.07 4.20
C ASN A 335 -19.52 1.42 4.06
N LEU A 336 -19.57 0.15 3.66
CA LEU A 336 -20.83 -0.60 3.52
C LEU A 336 -21.58 -0.81 4.84
N HIS A 337 -20.90 -0.63 5.98
CA HIS A 337 -21.52 -0.66 7.32
C HIS A 337 -22.09 0.71 7.75
N GLY A 338 -21.93 1.75 6.91
CA GLY A 338 -22.41 3.10 7.16
C GLY A 338 -21.50 3.97 8.04
N GLU A 339 -20.33 3.46 8.46
CA GLU A 339 -19.36 4.19 9.26
C GLU A 339 -18.68 5.28 8.43
N GLN A 340 -18.42 6.44 9.05
CA GLN A 340 -17.80 7.59 8.39
C GLN A 340 -16.28 7.42 8.30
N ILE A 341 -15.73 7.57 7.09
CA ILE A 341 -14.30 7.47 6.80
C ILE A 341 -13.84 8.74 6.08
N TYR A 342 -12.76 9.35 6.55
CA TYR A 342 -12.10 10.46 5.85
C TYR A 342 -11.13 9.89 4.81
N LEU A 343 -11.27 10.33 3.56
CA LEU A 343 -10.50 9.78 2.43
C LEU A 343 -9.74 10.89 1.72
N LEU A 344 -8.45 10.66 1.45
CA LEU A 344 -7.73 11.36 0.39
C LEU A 344 -7.95 10.58 -0.91
N VAL A 345 -8.62 11.21 -1.87
CA VAL A 345 -8.97 10.60 -3.16
C VAL A 345 -8.12 11.23 -4.25
N ARG A 346 -7.43 10.38 -5.00
CA ARG A 346 -6.70 10.79 -6.20
C ARG A 346 -7.18 9.99 -7.40
N ALA A 347 -7.61 10.69 -8.44
CA ALA A 347 -8.02 10.08 -9.70
C ALA A 347 -6.96 10.34 -10.77
N SER A 348 -6.55 9.29 -11.49
CA SER A 348 -5.70 9.35 -12.67
C SER A 348 -6.58 9.11 -13.90
N LEU A 349 -6.64 10.12 -14.78
CA LEU A 349 -7.49 10.16 -15.97
C LEU A 349 -6.62 9.97 -17.21
N PRO A 350 -6.91 8.99 -18.08
CA PRO A 350 -6.07 8.71 -19.25
C PRO A 350 -6.11 9.88 -20.25
N PRO A 351 -4.95 10.42 -20.67
CA PRO A 351 -4.89 11.60 -21.56
C PRO A 351 -5.47 11.33 -22.97
N ASP A 352 -5.44 10.07 -23.42
CA ASP A 352 -6.14 9.63 -24.64
C ASP A 352 -7.18 8.55 -24.30
N MET A 353 -8.38 9.04 -24.01
CA MET A 353 -9.54 8.20 -23.69
C MET A 353 -10.17 7.52 -24.92
N SER A 354 -9.52 7.59 -26.11
CA SER A 354 -9.85 6.72 -27.27
C SER A 354 -9.19 5.35 -27.17
N ARG A 355 -7.99 5.27 -26.55
CA ARG A 355 -7.23 4.03 -26.33
C ARG A 355 -7.65 3.29 -25.07
N THR A 356 -7.92 4.01 -23.97
CA THR A 356 -8.29 3.42 -22.68
C THR A 356 -9.43 4.20 -22.05
N LYS A 357 -10.59 3.56 -21.88
CA LYS A 357 -11.82 4.15 -21.29
C LYS A 357 -11.85 4.18 -19.76
N ARG A 358 -10.76 3.74 -19.13
CA ARG A 358 -10.70 3.41 -17.71
C ARG A 358 -9.85 4.42 -16.94
N ALA A 359 -10.39 4.95 -15.84
CA ALA A 359 -9.68 5.76 -14.88
C ALA A 359 -9.24 4.90 -13.69
N ILE A 360 -8.13 5.27 -13.05
CA ILE A 360 -7.68 4.65 -11.80
C ILE A 360 -7.92 5.66 -10.67
N VAL A 361 -8.75 5.28 -9.69
CA VAL A 361 -9.02 6.07 -8.51
C VAL A 361 -8.38 5.38 -7.31
N THR A 362 -7.43 6.05 -6.66
CA THR A 362 -6.84 5.61 -5.41
C THR A 362 -7.50 6.33 -4.24
N LYS A 363 -7.85 5.59 -3.17
CA LYS A 363 -8.43 6.13 -1.94
C LYS A 363 -7.53 5.74 -0.76
N LEU A 364 -7.05 6.72 -0.02
CA LEU A 364 -6.27 6.53 1.20
C LEU A 364 -7.13 6.95 2.40
N ASP A 365 -7.23 6.07 3.40
CA ASP A 365 -7.88 6.40 4.67
C ASP A 365 -6.98 7.37 5.47
N ILE A 366 -7.52 8.54 5.78
CA ILE A 366 -6.88 9.57 6.60
C ILE A 366 -7.65 9.82 7.91
N THR A 367 -8.55 8.91 8.29
CA THR A 367 -9.41 9.03 9.47
C THR A 367 -8.63 9.14 10.77
N GLU A 368 -7.57 8.35 10.96
CA GLU A 368 -6.72 8.45 12.15
C GLU A 368 -5.98 9.79 12.20
N LEU A 369 -5.46 10.26 11.05
CA LEU A 369 -4.78 11.55 10.94
C LEU A 369 -5.73 12.71 11.27
N LYS A 370 -6.95 12.72 10.71
CA LYS A 370 -7.98 13.73 11.00
C LYS A 370 -8.42 13.68 12.47
N ARG A 371 -8.66 12.49 13.03
CA ARG A 371 -8.99 12.31 14.45
C ARG A 371 -7.87 12.83 15.37
N ALA A 372 -6.60 12.57 15.03
CA ALA A 372 -5.45 13.07 15.79
C ALA A 372 -5.33 14.61 15.72
N GLN A 373 -5.49 15.19 14.52
CA GLN A 373 -5.51 16.65 14.33
C GLN A 373 -6.66 17.31 15.10
N GLU A 374 -7.87 16.76 15.04
CA GLU A 374 -9.04 17.24 15.79
C GLU A 374 -8.87 17.08 17.30
N ALA A 375 -8.29 15.98 17.77
CA ALA A 375 -8.01 15.74 19.18
C ALA A 375 -6.96 16.73 19.72
N LEU A 376 -5.88 17.00 18.97
CA LEU A 376 -4.89 18.01 19.32
C LEU A 376 -5.52 19.42 19.35
N ALA A 377 -6.30 19.77 18.33
CA ALA A 377 -7.02 21.05 18.26
C ALA A 377 -8.12 21.19 19.34
N ARG A 378 -8.66 20.08 19.85
CA ARG A 378 -9.59 20.05 20.99
C ARG A 378 -8.84 20.27 22.30
N SER A 379 -7.78 19.48 22.54
CA SER A 379 -6.92 19.56 23.73
C SER A 379 -6.34 20.98 23.90
N LYS A 380 -5.81 21.58 22.82
CA LYS A 380 -5.32 22.97 22.84
C LYS A 380 -6.41 23.96 23.27
N ARG A 381 -7.62 23.88 22.68
CA ARG A 381 -8.74 24.77 23.02
C ARG A 381 -9.27 24.54 24.44
N GLU A 382 -9.21 23.31 24.94
CA GLU A 382 -9.60 22.95 26.30
C GLU A 382 -8.62 23.50 27.34
N TRP A 383 -7.31 23.40 27.07
CA TRP A 383 -6.27 24.00 27.90
C TRP A 383 -6.33 25.53 27.91
N GLU A 384 -6.53 26.18 26.75
CA GLU A 384 -6.75 27.63 26.65
C GLU A 384 -7.97 28.07 27.48
N ARG A 385 -9.13 27.40 27.30
CA ARG A 385 -10.34 27.67 28.08
C ARG A 385 -10.16 27.46 29.58
N THR A 386 -9.45 26.41 29.99
CA THR A 386 -9.24 26.10 31.40
C THR A 386 -8.36 27.17 32.05
N PHE A 387 -7.28 27.57 31.38
CA PHE A 387 -6.36 28.61 31.84
C PHE A 387 -7.03 29.99 31.96
N ASP A 388 -7.87 30.35 30.98
CA ASP A 388 -8.61 31.63 30.97
C ASP A 388 -9.85 31.64 31.87
N ALA A 389 -10.31 30.48 32.35
CA ALA A 389 -11.42 30.37 33.30
C ALA A 389 -10.98 30.49 34.77
N VAL A 390 -9.67 30.39 35.07
CA VAL A 390 -9.16 30.60 36.44
C VAL A 390 -9.18 32.11 36.77
N PRO A 391 -9.80 32.53 37.89
CA PRO A 391 -9.89 33.94 38.26
C PRO A 391 -8.61 34.50 38.89
N ASP A 392 -7.72 33.65 39.40
CA ASP A 392 -6.37 34.08 39.82
C ASP A 392 -5.60 34.61 38.60
N LEU A 393 -4.73 35.59 38.81
CA LEU A 393 -3.92 36.17 37.74
C LEU A 393 -2.75 35.22 37.45
N ILE A 394 -2.65 34.67 36.24
CA ILE A 394 -1.62 33.68 35.89
C ILE A 394 -0.72 34.19 34.77
N SER A 395 0.59 34.10 34.98
CA SER A 395 1.59 34.27 33.91
C SER A 395 2.61 33.14 33.90
N ILE A 396 3.02 32.74 32.70
CA ILE A 396 4.18 31.87 32.49
C ILE A 396 5.35 32.76 32.07
N ILE A 397 6.49 32.62 32.73
CA ILE A 397 7.66 33.48 32.57
C ILE A 397 8.90 32.62 32.34
N ASP A 398 9.70 32.93 31.31
CA ASP A 398 10.94 32.20 30.98
C ASP A 398 12.12 32.54 31.92
N ARG A 399 13.28 31.89 31.70
CA ARG A 399 14.53 32.18 32.42
C ARG A 399 14.99 33.63 32.27
N GLU A 400 14.73 34.22 31.11
CA GLU A 400 15.01 35.61 30.80
C GLU A 400 13.92 36.57 31.31
N GLN A 401 13.09 36.15 32.28
CA GLN A 401 12.08 37.00 32.91
C GLN A 401 11.05 37.58 31.92
N ARG A 402 10.90 36.98 30.73
CA ARG A 402 9.92 37.41 29.72
C ARG A 402 8.63 36.65 29.90
N ILE A 403 7.53 37.35 29.68
CA ILE A 403 6.19 36.77 29.70
C ILE A 403 6.04 35.87 28.46
N VAL A 404 5.98 34.56 28.67
CA VAL A 404 5.66 33.56 27.64
C VAL A 404 4.15 33.49 27.43
N ARG A 405 3.36 33.65 28.49
CA ARG A 405 1.90 33.62 28.44
C ARG A 405 1.27 34.36 29.62
N VAL A 406 0.07 34.89 29.43
CA VAL A 406 -0.82 35.38 30.50
C VAL A 406 -2.21 34.81 30.30
N ASN A 407 -2.94 34.53 31.37
CA ASN A 407 -4.36 34.20 31.27
C ASN A 407 -5.21 35.46 31.08
N LYS A 408 -6.46 35.24 30.67
CA LYS A 408 -7.45 36.32 30.54
C LYS A 408 -7.57 37.18 31.81
N ALA A 409 -7.59 36.58 33.00
CA ALA A 409 -7.74 37.34 34.24
C ALA A 409 -6.62 38.39 34.45
N LEU A 410 -5.35 38.01 34.21
CA LEU A 410 -4.22 38.94 34.27
C LEU A 410 -4.26 40.00 33.15
N ALA A 411 -4.63 39.60 31.94
CA ALA A 411 -4.75 40.52 30.81
C ALA A 411 -5.84 41.59 31.04
N ASP A 412 -7.03 41.16 31.48
CA ASP A 412 -8.15 42.02 31.83
C ASP A 412 -7.78 42.95 33.00
N ARG A 413 -7.08 42.46 34.04
CA ARG A 413 -6.62 43.28 35.19
C ARG A 413 -5.59 44.34 34.80
N LEU A 414 -4.75 44.07 33.80
CA LEU A 414 -3.79 45.02 33.24
C LEU A 414 -4.37 45.95 32.15
N GLY A 415 -5.62 45.71 31.72
CA GLY A 415 -6.26 46.48 30.65
C GLY A 415 -5.61 46.32 29.28
N ALA A 416 -4.99 45.17 28.99
CA ALA A 416 -4.20 44.92 27.78
C ALA A 416 -4.54 43.56 27.16
N LEU A 417 -4.27 43.39 25.85
CA LEU A 417 -4.45 42.11 25.19
C LEU A 417 -3.29 41.16 25.51
N PRO A 418 -3.51 39.84 25.67
CA PRO A 418 -2.43 38.89 25.96
C PRO A 418 -1.25 38.95 24.98
N GLN A 419 -1.54 39.22 23.69
CA GLN A 419 -0.54 39.35 22.62
C GLN A 419 0.37 40.57 22.78
N GLU A 420 -0.09 41.61 23.48
CA GLU A 420 0.71 42.81 23.73
C GLU A 420 1.68 42.62 24.90
N LEU A 421 1.38 41.69 25.80
CA LEU A 421 2.12 41.40 27.02
C LEU A 421 3.22 40.34 26.80
N VAL A 422 2.98 39.36 25.92
CA VAL A 422 3.95 38.31 25.59
C VAL A 422 5.25 38.90 25.01
N GLY A 423 6.39 38.39 25.47
CA GLY A 423 7.75 38.81 25.10
C GLY A 423 8.33 39.97 25.90
N ARG A 424 7.50 40.77 26.59
CA ARG A 424 7.94 41.83 27.52
C ARG A 424 8.51 41.25 28.80
N ARG A 425 9.31 42.01 29.55
CA ARG A 425 9.78 41.58 30.86
C ARG A 425 8.65 41.69 31.89
N CYS A 426 8.61 40.77 32.84
CA CYS A 426 7.58 40.74 33.87
C CYS A 426 7.60 42.00 34.75
N TYR A 427 8.78 42.49 35.14
CA TYR A 427 8.93 43.66 36.00
C TYR A 427 8.47 44.98 35.34
N GLU A 428 8.74 45.18 34.03
CA GLU A 428 8.22 46.29 33.22
C GLU A 428 6.67 46.29 33.15
N THR A 429 6.10 45.08 33.21
CA THR A 429 4.68 44.82 32.90
C THR A 429 3.80 44.76 34.15
N PHE A 430 4.34 44.32 35.29
CA PHE A 430 3.60 44.21 36.54
C PHE A 430 3.97 45.34 37.48
N HIS A 431 5.27 45.58 37.72
CA HIS A 431 5.72 46.48 38.78
C HIS A 431 6.12 47.88 38.31
N LEU A 432 6.24 48.12 36.99
CA LEU A 432 6.71 49.40 36.38
C LEU A 432 8.14 49.80 36.77
N GLU A 433 8.95 48.85 37.23
CA GLU A 433 10.34 49.05 37.62
C GLU A 433 11.34 48.67 36.50
N GLU A 434 12.63 49.02 36.66
CA GLU A 434 13.72 48.58 35.77
C GLU A 434 14.24 47.16 36.12
N ARG A 435 13.84 46.61 37.27
CA ARG A 435 14.22 45.29 37.78
C ARG A 435 13.06 44.69 38.58
N GLY A 436 13.11 43.40 38.88
CA GLY A 436 12.16 42.80 39.81
C GLY A 436 12.34 43.32 41.26
N PRO A 437 11.29 43.30 42.10
CA PRO A 437 11.36 43.73 43.49
C PRO A 437 12.39 42.92 44.30
N GLU A 438 12.91 43.48 45.38
CA GLU A 438 14.04 42.89 46.14
C GLU A 438 13.77 41.46 46.63
N ASN A 439 12.51 41.14 46.95
CA ASN A 439 12.05 39.80 47.32
C ASN A 439 11.17 39.15 46.22
N CYS A 440 11.56 39.30 44.95
CA CYS A 440 10.82 38.71 43.83
C CYS A 440 10.85 37.16 43.88
N PRO A 441 9.70 36.46 44.07
CA PRO A 441 9.68 35.00 44.22
C PRO A 441 10.18 34.26 42.96
N HIS A 442 10.16 34.90 41.79
CA HIS A 442 10.76 34.39 40.57
C HIS A 442 12.29 34.43 40.57
N LEU A 443 12.90 35.51 41.07
CA LEU A 443 14.37 35.58 41.16
C LEU A 443 14.89 34.59 42.22
N MET A 444 14.14 34.40 43.30
CA MET A 444 14.41 33.36 44.29
C MET A 444 14.34 31.96 43.67
N LEU A 445 13.26 31.64 42.93
CA LEU A 445 13.11 30.38 42.22
C LEU A 445 14.22 30.13 41.19
N MET A 446 14.65 31.16 40.46
CA MET A 446 15.75 31.05 39.49
C MET A 446 17.10 30.83 40.16
N ALA A 447 17.24 31.12 41.46
CA ALA A 447 18.47 30.92 42.23
C ALA A 447 18.56 29.53 42.89
N ASP A 448 17.46 28.98 43.40
CA ASP A 448 17.44 27.70 44.14
C ASP A 448 16.65 26.55 43.48
N GLY A 449 15.85 26.84 42.45
CA GLY A 449 15.00 25.88 41.74
C GLY A 449 13.73 25.46 42.51
N LEU A 450 13.42 26.10 43.64
CA LEU A 450 12.33 25.72 44.53
C LEU A 450 11.08 26.62 44.33
N PRO A 451 9.87 26.13 44.69
CA PRO A 451 8.68 26.97 44.73
C PRO A 451 8.80 28.07 45.81
N HIS A 452 8.40 29.29 45.47
CA HIS A 452 8.34 30.42 46.42
C HIS A 452 6.94 30.99 46.54
N LEU A 453 6.66 31.62 47.68
CA LEU A 453 5.39 32.24 48.02
C LEU A 453 5.66 33.60 48.69
N SER A 454 4.95 34.65 48.28
CA SER A 454 5.12 35.99 48.86
C SER A 454 3.80 36.74 48.88
N GLU A 455 3.52 37.45 49.97
CA GLU A 455 2.46 38.47 49.98
C GLU A 455 3.03 39.77 49.42
N VAL A 456 2.39 40.32 48.39
CA VAL A 456 2.83 41.54 47.68
C VAL A 456 1.65 42.50 47.59
N VAL A 457 1.87 43.75 47.97
CA VAL A 457 0.97 44.86 47.63
C VAL A 457 1.47 45.44 46.31
N ASP A 458 0.64 45.43 45.28
CA ASP A 458 1.01 45.90 43.94
C ASP A 458 0.10 47.06 43.53
N GLU A 459 0.70 48.23 43.32
CA GLU A 459 -0.04 49.46 43.01
C GLU A 459 -0.68 49.44 41.62
N ARG A 460 -0.02 48.81 40.63
CA ARG A 460 -0.52 48.73 39.25
C ARG A 460 -1.69 47.76 39.12
N LEU A 461 -1.59 46.62 39.79
CA LEU A 461 -2.67 45.65 39.90
C LEU A 461 -3.75 46.11 40.90
N GLY A 462 -3.47 47.13 41.71
CA GLY A 462 -4.44 47.78 42.60
C GLY A 462 -4.97 46.84 43.68
N GLY A 463 -4.10 46.10 44.38
CA GLY A 463 -4.52 45.11 45.36
C GLY A 463 -3.39 44.50 46.19
N THR A 464 -3.78 43.68 47.17
CA THR A 464 -2.87 42.79 47.89
C THR A 464 -3.00 41.38 47.34
N PHE A 465 -1.89 40.78 46.96
CA PHE A 465 -1.84 39.47 46.30
C PHE A 465 -0.99 38.48 47.07
N VAL A 466 -1.41 37.22 47.09
CA VAL A 466 -0.51 36.09 47.37
C VAL A 466 0.04 35.62 46.04
N VAL A 467 1.33 35.85 45.81
CA VAL A 467 2.04 35.43 44.61
C VAL A 467 2.76 34.12 44.89
N SER A 468 2.38 33.05 44.20
CA SER A 468 3.11 31.79 44.18
C SER A 468 3.85 31.64 42.85
N THR A 469 5.11 31.25 42.92
CA THR A 469 5.94 30.97 41.74
C THR A 469 6.45 29.53 41.82
N THR A 470 6.12 28.71 40.83
CA THR A 470 6.49 27.28 40.74
C THR A 470 7.34 27.01 39.50
N PRO A 471 8.26 26.01 39.55
CA PRO A 471 9.18 25.78 38.45
C PRO A 471 8.47 25.12 37.27
N LEU A 472 8.71 25.64 36.06
CA LEU A 472 8.30 25.01 34.81
C LEU A 472 9.52 24.34 34.19
N LEU A 473 9.44 23.03 33.95
CA LEU A 473 10.53 22.24 33.35
C LEU A 473 10.29 22.03 31.85
N ASP A 474 11.37 21.86 31.08
CA ASP A 474 11.33 21.35 29.70
C ASP A 474 11.29 19.81 29.66
N ASP A 475 11.18 19.26 28.44
CA ASP A 475 11.12 17.81 28.19
C ASP A 475 12.41 17.08 28.64
N ASP A 476 13.54 17.78 28.74
CA ASP A 476 14.82 17.26 29.24
C ASP A 476 14.94 17.37 30.78
N GLY A 477 13.93 17.93 31.45
CA GLY A 477 13.88 18.12 32.90
C GLY A 477 14.65 19.33 33.43
N ASN A 478 15.15 20.21 32.55
CA ASN A 478 15.78 21.46 32.96
C ASN A 478 14.74 22.54 33.26
N LEU A 479 15.09 23.50 34.11
CA LEU A 479 14.22 24.64 34.42
C LEU A 479 14.01 25.54 33.19
N ALA A 480 12.88 25.44 32.49
CA ALA A 480 12.53 26.27 31.35
C ALA A 480 12.05 27.68 31.75
N GLY A 481 11.46 27.80 32.95
CA GLY A 481 10.84 29.03 33.41
C GLY A 481 10.07 28.81 34.70
N SER A 482 8.99 29.55 34.87
CA SER A 482 8.12 29.45 36.04
C SER A 482 6.67 29.77 35.71
N VAL A 483 5.74 29.17 36.47
CA VAL A 483 4.34 29.57 36.51
C VAL A 483 4.14 30.46 37.72
N HIS A 484 3.62 31.66 37.51
CA HIS A 484 3.20 32.60 38.55
C HIS A 484 1.69 32.55 38.68
N VAL A 485 1.20 32.48 39.91
CA VAL A 485 -0.21 32.60 40.25
C VAL A 485 -0.32 33.67 41.33
N ALA A 486 -0.89 34.82 40.99
CA ALA A 486 -1.19 35.91 41.92
C ALA A 486 -2.69 35.90 42.26
N ARG A 487 -3.01 35.49 43.49
CA ARG A 487 -4.38 35.49 44.02
C ARG A 487 -4.67 36.78 44.74
N ASP A 488 -5.70 37.50 44.32
CA ASP A 488 -6.19 38.70 45.00
C ASP A 488 -6.74 38.30 46.39
N ILE A 489 -6.16 38.88 47.45
CA ILE A 489 -6.58 38.70 48.85
C ILE A 489 -6.98 40.04 49.49
N THR A 490 -7.23 41.07 48.68
CA THR A 490 -7.56 42.43 49.16
C THR A 490 -8.80 42.43 50.05
N GLU A 491 -9.89 41.79 49.61
CA GLU A 491 -11.12 41.66 50.41
C GLU A 491 -10.87 40.87 51.70
N ARG A 492 -10.10 39.78 51.62
CA ARG A 492 -9.74 38.98 52.80
C ARG A 492 -8.97 39.81 53.83
N LYS A 493 -7.95 40.56 53.43
CA LYS A 493 -7.19 41.45 54.34
C LYS A 493 -8.07 42.55 54.93
N ARG A 494 -9.00 43.09 54.14
CA ARG A 494 -9.98 44.08 54.62
C ARG A 494 -10.88 43.49 55.71
N LEU A 495 -11.41 42.29 55.49
CA LEU A 495 -12.24 41.57 56.47
C LEU A 495 -11.45 41.13 57.71
N GLU A 496 -10.18 40.73 57.55
CA GLU A 496 -9.30 40.41 58.68
C GLU A 496 -9.06 41.64 59.59
N GLU A 497 -8.84 42.83 59.02
CA GLU A 497 -8.71 44.07 59.81
C GLU A 497 -10.06 44.55 60.38
N GLU A 498 -11.16 44.43 59.64
CA GLU A 498 -12.52 44.74 60.11
C GLU A 498 -12.90 43.87 61.32
N LEU A 499 -12.63 42.55 61.24
CA LEU A 499 -12.80 41.62 62.36
C LEU A 499 -11.89 41.95 63.54
N LYS A 500 -10.64 42.35 63.30
CA LYS A 500 -9.69 42.76 64.36
C LYS A 500 -10.17 44.04 65.08
N ILE A 501 -10.73 45.01 64.36
CA ILE A 501 -11.35 46.20 64.93
C ILE A 501 -12.56 45.81 65.79
N LEU A 502 -13.52 45.05 65.23
CA LEU A 502 -14.71 44.58 65.96
C LEU A 502 -14.35 43.72 67.20
N ALA A 503 -13.29 42.93 67.11
CA ALA A 503 -12.82 42.10 68.20
C ALA A 503 -12.22 42.91 69.35
N THR A 504 -11.61 44.08 69.09
CA THR A 504 -10.85 44.86 70.08
C THR A 504 -11.55 46.14 70.54
N ARG A 505 -12.43 46.74 69.72
CA ARG A 505 -13.08 48.03 69.97
C ARG A 505 -14.60 47.90 70.16
N ASP A 506 -15.18 48.90 70.82
CA ASP A 506 -16.62 49.13 70.87
C ASP A 506 -17.06 49.85 69.59
N SER A 507 -18.09 49.32 68.90
CA SER A 507 -18.48 49.79 67.57
C SER A 507 -19.12 51.18 67.54
N LEU A 508 -19.68 51.63 68.67
CA LEU A 508 -20.27 52.96 68.79
C LEU A 508 -19.22 54.00 69.18
N THR A 509 -18.52 53.78 70.29
CA THR A 509 -17.63 54.80 70.87
C THR A 509 -16.24 54.80 70.26
N GLY A 510 -15.82 53.74 69.57
CA GLY A 510 -14.47 53.57 69.00
C GLY A 510 -13.36 53.35 70.04
N LEU A 511 -13.69 53.35 71.34
CA LEU A 511 -12.79 52.95 72.42
C LEU A 511 -12.55 51.43 72.40
N LEU A 512 -11.71 50.91 73.30
CA LEU A 512 -11.63 49.46 73.48
C LEU A 512 -12.97 48.90 73.98
N ASN A 513 -13.26 47.63 73.66
CA ASN A 513 -14.37 46.91 74.28
C ASN A 513 -13.96 46.26 75.61
N ARG A 514 -14.95 45.89 76.42
CA ARG A 514 -14.79 45.22 77.72
C ARG A 514 -13.79 44.04 77.70
N ARG A 515 -13.80 43.22 76.64
CA ARG A 515 -12.93 42.03 76.55
C ARG A 515 -11.46 42.43 76.45
N HIS A 516 -11.13 43.30 75.51
CA HIS A 516 -9.75 43.74 75.30
C HIS A 516 -9.24 44.65 76.43
N PHE A 517 -10.15 45.36 77.11
CA PHE A 517 -9.86 46.04 78.38
C PHE A 517 -9.40 45.07 79.47
N MET A 518 -10.11 43.96 79.72
CA MET A 518 -9.72 43.00 80.76
C MET A 518 -8.36 42.35 80.45
N GLU A 519 -8.09 42.04 79.19
CA GLU A 519 -6.77 41.58 78.70
C GLU A 519 -5.67 42.62 79.00
N SER A 520 -5.93 43.89 78.68
CA SER A 520 -5.01 45.00 78.94
C SER A 520 -4.78 45.23 80.44
N LEU A 521 -5.84 45.19 81.25
CA LEU A 521 -5.77 45.37 82.70
C LEU A 521 -4.95 44.27 83.37
N GLY A 522 -5.12 43.01 82.96
CA GLY A 522 -4.29 41.91 83.45
C GLY A 522 -2.80 42.12 83.16
N PHE A 523 -2.47 42.59 81.95
CA PHE A 523 -1.09 42.94 81.58
C PHE A 523 -0.52 44.08 82.43
N PHE A 524 -1.25 45.19 82.59
CA PHE A 524 -0.78 46.31 83.40
C PHE A 524 -0.69 45.99 84.89
N PHE A 525 -1.63 45.20 85.42
CA PHE A 525 -1.63 44.75 86.83
C PHE A 525 -0.41 43.90 87.15
N GLU A 526 -0.11 42.88 86.33
CA GLU A 526 1.07 42.03 86.56
C GLU A 526 2.39 42.78 86.37
N ASN A 527 2.45 43.78 85.47
CA ASN A 527 3.60 44.67 85.37
C ASN A 527 3.75 45.58 86.60
N ALA A 528 2.67 46.21 87.08
CA ALA A 528 2.67 47.05 88.28
C ALA A 528 3.15 46.27 89.51
N LYS A 529 2.63 45.04 89.68
CA LYS A 529 3.00 44.09 90.74
C LYS A 529 4.45 43.62 90.65
N ARG A 530 4.95 43.33 89.45
CA ARG A 530 6.34 42.88 89.22
C ARG A 530 7.38 43.98 89.45
N TYR A 531 7.09 45.20 89.03
CA TYR A 531 8.05 46.30 89.02
C TYR A 531 7.81 47.35 90.12
N ALA A 532 6.82 47.12 91.00
CA ALA A 532 6.38 48.06 92.05
C ALA A 532 6.04 49.46 91.50
N LEU A 533 5.38 49.50 90.34
CA LEU A 533 5.00 50.74 89.67
C LEU A 533 3.56 51.14 90.04
N PRO A 534 3.26 52.44 90.20
CA PRO A 534 1.90 52.90 90.46
C PRO A 534 0.99 52.56 89.26
N LEU A 535 -0.25 52.22 89.55
CA LEU A 535 -1.28 51.89 88.58
C LEU A 535 -2.63 52.29 89.18
N SER A 536 -3.40 53.10 88.47
CA SER A 536 -4.75 53.46 88.89
C SER A 536 -5.78 52.99 87.87
N LEU A 537 -6.96 52.66 88.36
CA LEU A 537 -8.11 52.27 87.54
C LEU A 537 -9.30 53.16 87.88
N CYS A 538 -9.99 53.62 86.84
CA CYS A 538 -11.26 54.31 86.96
C CYS A 538 -12.41 53.44 86.44
N LEU A 539 -13.53 53.43 87.17
CA LEU A 539 -14.86 53.13 86.63
C LEU A 539 -15.65 54.45 86.59
N CYS A 540 -16.27 54.77 85.46
CA CYS A 540 -17.01 55.99 85.22
C CYS A 540 -18.38 55.69 84.62
N ASP A 541 -19.40 56.41 85.07
CA ASP A 541 -20.82 56.21 84.73
C ASP A 541 -21.42 57.54 84.27
N LEU A 542 -22.17 57.51 83.17
CA LEU A 542 -22.91 58.68 82.68
C LEU A 542 -24.18 58.90 83.51
N ASP A 543 -24.22 60.03 84.22
CA ASP A 543 -25.25 60.29 85.20
C ASP A 543 -26.63 60.41 84.55
N SER A 544 -27.57 59.59 85.04
CA SER A 544 -28.97 59.57 84.57
C SER A 544 -29.13 59.21 83.08
N PHE A 545 -28.17 58.52 82.46
CA PHE A 545 -28.19 58.15 81.04
C PHE A 545 -29.48 57.43 80.61
N LYS A 546 -30.07 56.59 81.47
CA LYS A 546 -31.39 56.00 81.20
C LYS A 546 -32.46 57.06 80.94
N GLN A 547 -32.51 58.13 81.74
CA GLN A 547 -33.49 59.23 81.54
C GLN A 547 -33.24 59.96 80.22
N ILE A 548 -31.98 60.08 79.77
CA ILE A 548 -31.64 60.67 78.47
C ILE A 548 -32.24 59.83 77.34
N ASN A 549 -32.12 58.50 77.39
CA ASN A 549 -32.76 57.60 76.43
C ASN A 549 -34.29 57.66 76.50
N ASP A 550 -34.86 57.65 77.71
CA ASP A 550 -36.31 57.64 77.93
C ASP A 550 -36.97 58.97 77.47
N VAL A 551 -36.26 60.11 77.52
CA VAL A 551 -36.77 61.44 77.15
C VAL A 551 -36.41 61.85 75.72
N TYR A 552 -35.16 61.67 75.28
CA TYR A 552 -34.65 62.15 73.99
C TYR A 552 -34.47 61.05 72.94
N GLY A 553 -34.69 59.78 73.32
CA GLY A 553 -34.57 58.60 72.45
C GLY A 553 -33.15 58.04 72.37
N HIS A 554 -33.04 56.77 71.95
CA HIS A 554 -31.76 56.05 71.91
C HIS A 554 -30.68 56.72 71.05
N GLN A 555 -31.04 57.33 69.91
CA GLN A 555 -30.09 58.07 69.07
C GLN A 555 -29.46 59.28 69.78
N ALA A 556 -30.16 59.86 70.76
CA ALA A 556 -29.62 60.95 71.58
C ALA A 556 -28.67 60.42 72.66
N GLY A 557 -28.95 59.23 73.21
CA GLY A 557 -28.02 58.50 74.08
C GLY A 557 -26.75 58.04 73.34
N ASP A 558 -26.88 57.54 72.11
CA ASP A 558 -25.76 57.12 71.28
C ASP A 558 -24.77 58.28 71.04
N LYS A 559 -25.27 59.47 70.68
CA LYS A 559 -24.45 60.70 70.56
C LYS A 559 -23.74 61.10 71.85
N VAL A 560 -24.35 60.86 73.01
CA VAL A 560 -23.71 61.13 74.32
C VAL A 560 -22.57 60.15 74.58
N LEU A 561 -22.76 58.87 74.24
CA LEU A 561 -21.73 57.83 74.36
C LEU A 561 -20.56 58.10 73.40
N GLU A 562 -20.84 58.44 72.15
CA GLU A 562 -19.86 58.85 71.13
C GLU A 562 -19.02 60.04 71.63
N ALA A 563 -19.68 61.13 72.04
CA ALA A 563 -19.02 62.34 72.52
C ALA A 563 -18.18 62.09 73.78
N PHE A 564 -18.64 61.25 74.72
CA PHE A 564 -17.82 60.90 75.88
C PHE A 564 -16.61 60.05 75.49
N GLY A 565 -16.75 59.17 74.50
CA GLY A 565 -15.62 58.47 73.88
C GLY A 565 -14.60 59.40 73.24
N GLU A 566 -15.04 60.51 72.65
CA GLU A 566 -14.16 61.57 72.12
C GLU A 566 -13.47 62.38 73.22
N VAL A 567 -14.20 62.79 74.27
CA VAL A 567 -13.62 63.47 75.44
C VAL A 567 -12.53 62.60 76.08
N LEU A 568 -12.79 61.30 76.24
CA LEU A 568 -11.79 60.35 76.74
C LEU A 568 -10.56 60.26 75.81
N ARG A 569 -10.73 60.20 74.49
CA ARG A 569 -9.59 60.23 73.54
C ARG A 569 -8.79 61.53 73.57
N HIS A 570 -9.42 62.65 73.88
CA HIS A 570 -8.79 63.97 73.89
C HIS A 570 -8.01 64.24 75.19
N GLU A 571 -8.57 63.88 76.34
CA GLU A 571 -7.98 64.19 77.65
C GLU A 571 -6.91 63.19 78.13
N LEU A 572 -6.88 61.99 77.54
CA LEU A 572 -6.00 60.89 77.92
C LEU A 572 -4.70 60.85 77.11
N ARG A 573 -3.64 60.33 77.74
CA ARG A 573 -2.33 60.14 77.10
C ARG A 573 -2.33 58.88 76.24
N SER A 574 -1.38 58.77 75.32
CA SER A 574 -1.16 57.54 74.53
C SER A 574 -0.76 56.31 75.37
N SER A 575 -0.37 56.51 76.63
CA SER A 575 -0.12 55.45 77.62
C SER A 575 -1.37 54.93 78.31
N ASP A 576 -2.44 55.73 78.33
CA ASP A 576 -3.64 55.48 79.11
C ASP A 576 -4.63 54.66 78.26
N VAL A 577 -5.40 53.78 78.89
CA VAL A 577 -6.26 52.83 78.16
C VAL A 577 -7.71 53.02 78.55
N ALA A 578 -8.48 53.65 77.66
CA ALA A 578 -9.93 53.81 77.80
C ALA A 578 -10.72 52.74 77.06
N ALA A 579 -11.79 52.26 77.71
CA ALA A 579 -12.72 51.30 77.14
C ALA A 579 -14.15 51.59 77.58
N ARG A 580 -15.12 51.12 76.79
CA ARG A 580 -16.51 51.02 77.22
C ARG A 580 -16.72 49.67 77.90
N TYR A 581 -17.11 49.69 79.17
CA TYR A 581 -17.26 48.49 79.99
C TYR A 581 -18.62 47.82 79.73
N GLY A 582 -19.68 48.61 79.57
CA GLY A 582 -21.01 48.17 79.15
C GLY A 582 -22.06 49.25 79.35
N GLY A 583 -23.05 49.37 78.45
CA GLY A 583 -24.10 50.40 78.60
C GLY A 583 -23.54 51.82 78.62
N ASP A 584 -23.75 52.49 79.75
CA ASP A 584 -23.28 53.83 80.18
C ASP A 584 -21.97 53.82 80.97
N GLU A 585 -21.39 52.64 81.23
CA GLU A 585 -20.16 52.46 81.99
C GLU A 585 -18.90 52.48 81.10
N PHE A 586 -17.92 53.26 81.52
CA PHE A 586 -16.60 53.42 80.91
C PHE A 586 -15.51 53.14 81.94
N VAL A 587 -14.36 52.69 81.47
CA VAL A 587 -13.20 52.38 82.31
C VAL A 587 -11.95 52.99 81.72
N VAL A 588 -11.04 53.43 82.61
CA VAL A 588 -9.73 53.97 82.21
C VAL A 588 -8.65 53.37 83.08
N ILE A 589 -7.66 52.74 82.44
CA ILE A 589 -6.41 52.32 83.08
C ILE A 589 -5.41 53.48 82.96
N PHE A 590 -4.78 53.86 84.08
CA PHE A 590 -3.70 54.83 84.14
C PHE A 590 -2.41 54.15 84.60
N PRO A 591 -1.59 53.62 83.67
CA PRO A 591 -0.27 53.09 84.00
C PRO A 591 0.63 54.17 84.59
N HIS A 592 1.52 53.79 85.51
CA HIS A 592 2.52 54.66 86.12
C HIS A 592 1.95 55.92 86.79
N THR A 593 0.71 55.85 87.28
CA THR A 593 -0.06 57.00 87.78
C THR A 593 -0.77 56.62 89.09
N ASN A 594 -0.69 57.49 90.11
CA ASN A 594 -1.35 57.27 91.41
C ASN A 594 -2.79 57.82 91.45
N SER A 595 -3.57 57.49 92.50
CA SER A 595 -4.98 57.86 92.59
C SER A 595 -5.24 59.37 92.55
N SER A 596 -4.33 60.20 93.06
CA SER A 596 -4.49 61.66 93.05
C SER A 596 -4.30 62.22 91.64
N GLU A 597 -3.29 61.75 90.92
CA GLU A 597 -3.02 62.14 89.52
C GLU A 597 -4.14 61.65 88.59
N ALA A 598 -4.62 60.41 88.79
CA ALA A 598 -5.75 59.87 88.07
C ALA A 598 -7.03 60.68 88.33
N ARG A 599 -7.30 61.05 89.59
CA ARG A 599 -8.42 61.93 89.95
C ARG A 599 -8.33 63.30 89.28
N GLU A 600 -7.14 63.90 89.20
CA GLU A 600 -6.96 65.18 88.49
C GLU A 600 -7.24 65.05 86.98
N CYS A 601 -6.88 63.93 86.36
CA CYS A 601 -7.24 63.63 84.98
C CYS A 601 -8.77 63.51 84.80
N LEU A 602 -9.42 62.77 85.69
CA LEU A 602 -10.85 62.51 85.65
C LEU A 602 -11.69 63.74 85.97
N GLU A 603 -11.23 64.66 86.81
CA GLU A 603 -11.91 65.94 87.02
C GLU A 603 -11.88 66.82 85.76
N ARG A 604 -10.80 66.79 84.96
CA ARG A 604 -10.81 67.46 83.64
C ARG A 604 -11.84 66.83 82.71
N ILE A 605 -11.85 65.50 82.61
CA ILE A 605 -12.82 64.73 81.79
C ILE A 605 -14.26 65.05 82.21
N ARG A 606 -14.54 65.08 83.52
CA ARG A 606 -15.86 65.40 84.07
C ARG A 606 -16.29 66.83 83.74
N VAL A 607 -15.41 67.81 83.95
CA VAL A 607 -15.69 69.23 83.64
C VAL A 607 -15.85 69.45 82.14
N HIS A 608 -15.08 68.75 81.31
CA HIS A 608 -15.21 68.78 79.84
C HIS A 608 -16.61 68.29 79.45
N LEU A 609 -17.03 67.09 79.89
CA LEU A 609 -18.38 66.56 79.61
C LEU A 609 -19.50 67.48 80.14
N GLU A 610 -19.38 67.99 81.37
CA GLU A 610 -20.33 68.93 81.99
C GLU A 610 -20.44 70.26 81.21
N SER A 611 -19.37 70.66 80.51
CA SER A 611 -19.37 71.83 79.64
C SER A 611 -20.03 71.57 78.28
N THR A 612 -20.00 70.33 77.78
CA THR A 612 -20.58 69.91 76.51
C THR A 612 -22.10 70.08 76.50
N VAL A 613 -22.62 70.73 75.45
CA VAL A 613 -24.05 70.95 75.25
C VAL A 613 -24.56 70.06 74.12
N PHE A 614 -25.40 69.10 74.47
CA PHE A 614 -26.07 68.23 73.52
C PHE A 614 -27.34 68.91 73.00
N ARG A 615 -27.71 68.64 71.75
CA ARG A 615 -28.88 69.22 71.09
C ARG A 615 -29.69 68.15 70.38
N ASN A 616 -31.01 68.18 70.59
CA ASN A 616 -32.00 67.51 69.76
C ASN A 616 -32.81 68.56 68.97
N GLU A 617 -33.74 68.16 68.12
CA GLU A 617 -34.46 69.06 67.19
C GLU A 617 -35.22 70.22 67.86
N ALA A 618 -35.57 70.10 69.15
CA ALA A 618 -36.32 71.10 69.90
C ALA A 618 -35.62 71.67 71.16
N GLU A 619 -34.63 70.96 71.74
CA GLU A 619 -34.09 71.27 73.08
C GLU A 619 -32.58 71.02 73.19
N SER A 620 -31.94 71.68 74.16
CA SER A 620 -30.54 71.46 74.53
C SER A 620 -30.41 70.98 75.97
N TYR A 621 -29.63 69.93 76.18
CA TYR A 621 -29.39 69.33 77.49
C TYR A 621 -27.90 69.14 77.77
N LYS A 622 -27.58 68.88 79.03
CA LYS A 622 -26.23 68.59 79.51
C LYS A 622 -26.20 67.21 80.16
N VAL A 623 -25.02 66.61 80.18
CA VAL A 623 -24.76 65.31 80.81
C VAL A 623 -23.57 65.48 81.75
N THR A 624 -23.60 64.77 82.87
CA THR A 624 -22.47 64.70 83.81
C THR A 624 -22.03 63.26 83.95
N CYS A 625 -20.89 63.03 84.57
CA CYS A 625 -20.45 61.68 84.90
C CYS A 625 -19.96 61.60 86.35
N THR A 626 -20.18 60.45 86.97
CA THR A 626 -19.58 60.09 88.25
C THR A 626 -18.44 59.11 88.00
N ALA A 627 -17.31 59.26 88.69
CA ALA A 627 -16.15 58.39 88.55
C ALA A 627 -15.65 57.88 89.91
N GLY A 628 -15.30 56.59 89.96
CA GLY A 628 -14.67 55.93 91.08
C GLY A 628 -13.25 55.49 90.73
N VAL A 629 -12.28 55.84 91.57
CA VAL A 629 -10.84 55.56 91.34
C VAL A 629 -10.34 54.55 92.37
N GLY A 630 -9.83 53.41 91.89
CA GLY A 630 -9.01 52.47 92.66
C GLY A 630 -7.52 52.67 92.31
N GLU A 631 -6.63 52.37 93.26
CA GLU A 631 -5.18 52.35 93.05
C GLU A 631 -4.63 50.98 93.40
N PHE A 632 -3.67 50.49 92.63
CA PHE A 632 -3.01 49.22 92.85
C PHE A 632 -2.25 49.24 94.18
N ARG A 633 -2.44 48.18 94.99
CA ARG A 633 -1.79 48.01 96.29
C ARG A 633 -1.12 46.65 96.33
N ALA A 634 0.10 46.57 96.87
CA ALA A 634 0.94 45.37 96.80
C ALA A 634 0.37 44.08 97.44
N HIS A 635 -0.71 44.19 98.22
CA HIS A 635 -1.43 43.04 98.78
C HIS A 635 -2.52 42.48 97.85
N MET A 636 -2.87 43.18 96.76
CA MET A 636 -3.88 42.71 95.80
C MET A 636 -3.38 41.46 95.08
N HIS A 637 -4.25 40.45 94.97
CA HIS A 637 -3.90 39.18 94.36
C HIS A 637 -4.16 39.17 92.85
N ASN A 638 -5.21 39.85 92.40
CA ASN A 638 -5.73 39.85 91.02
C ASN A 638 -6.25 41.23 90.60
N ALA A 639 -6.53 41.40 89.31
CA ALA A 639 -7.03 42.65 88.73
C ALA A 639 -8.48 42.96 89.13
N GLU A 640 -9.28 41.95 89.41
CA GLU A 640 -10.69 42.08 89.81
C GLU A 640 -10.84 42.81 91.16
N GLU A 641 -9.90 42.65 92.09
CA GLU A 641 -9.86 43.42 93.35
C GLU A 641 -9.73 44.93 93.09
N LEU A 642 -8.90 45.33 92.11
CA LEU A 642 -8.74 46.73 91.72
C LEU A 642 -10.02 47.28 91.05
N VAL A 643 -10.71 46.47 90.25
CA VAL A 643 -12.04 46.80 89.68
C VAL A 643 -13.06 47.01 90.81
N GLN A 644 -13.10 46.14 91.82
CA GLN A 644 -14.03 46.24 92.96
C GLN A 644 -13.77 47.49 93.83
N GLU A 645 -12.53 47.94 93.96
CA GLU A 645 -12.23 49.19 94.69
C GLU A 645 -12.72 50.43 93.94
N ALA A 646 -12.49 50.49 92.62
CA ALA A 646 -13.01 51.55 91.77
C ALA A 646 -14.56 51.55 91.73
N ASP A 647 -15.21 50.38 91.67
CA ASP A 647 -16.67 50.25 91.75
C ASP A 647 -17.25 50.75 93.09
N LYS A 648 -16.67 50.34 94.22
CA LYS A 648 -17.08 50.84 95.55
C LYS A 648 -16.96 52.37 95.66
N ALA A 649 -15.92 52.95 95.06
CA ALA A 649 -15.75 54.39 95.00
C ALA A 649 -16.80 55.07 94.10
N LEU A 650 -17.12 54.47 92.95
CA LEU A 650 -18.16 54.95 92.03
C LEU A 650 -19.55 54.93 92.69
N TYR A 651 -19.91 53.82 93.36
CA TYR A 651 -21.16 53.70 94.12
C TYR A 651 -21.27 54.78 95.20
N LYS A 652 -20.18 55.07 95.91
CA LYS A 652 -20.12 56.16 96.90
C LYS A 652 -20.30 57.53 96.26
N GLY A 653 -19.73 57.79 95.07
CA GLY A 653 -19.98 59.01 94.30
C GLY A 653 -21.45 59.18 93.89
N LYS A 654 -22.08 58.10 93.41
CA LYS A 654 -23.52 58.10 93.07
C LYS A 654 -24.39 58.43 94.29
N ALA A 655 -24.02 57.93 95.49
CA ALA A 655 -24.69 58.24 96.75
C ALA A 655 -24.44 59.66 97.28
N LEU A 656 -23.32 60.30 96.92
CA LEU A 656 -22.95 61.66 97.32
C LEU A 656 -23.63 62.77 96.49
N GLY A 657 -24.43 62.42 95.49
CA GLY A 657 -25.16 63.37 94.65
C GLY A 657 -24.79 63.36 93.17
N ARG A 658 -23.92 62.43 92.72
CA ARG A 658 -23.40 62.32 91.35
C ARG A 658 -22.49 63.50 90.93
N ASN A 659 -22.08 63.56 89.66
CA ASN A 659 -21.21 64.59 89.08
C ASN A 659 -19.94 64.85 89.91
N CYS A 660 -19.22 63.78 90.28
CA CYS A 660 -18.00 63.89 91.09
C CYS A 660 -17.00 62.75 90.82
N VAL A 661 -15.73 62.97 91.13
CA VAL A 661 -14.70 61.93 91.16
C VAL A 661 -14.38 61.55 92.61
N VAL A 662 -14.58 60.26 92.95
CA VAL A 662 -14.33 59.72 94.29
C VAL A 662 -13.16 58.73 94.22
N MET A 663 -12.17 58.89 95.10
CA MET A 663 -11.11 57.90 95.29
C MET A 663 -11.54 56.88 96.35
N PHE A 664 -11.26 55.60 96.09
CA PHE A 664 -11.37 54.56 97.09
C PHE A 664 -10.45 54.88 98.28
N ARG A 665 -10.95 54.62 99.49
CA ARG A 665 -10.13 54.62 100.70
C ARG A 665 -10.48 53.33 101.46
N PRO A 666 -9.49 52.51 101.84
CA PRO A 666 -9.75 51.41 102.77
C PRO A 666 -10.25 51.97 104.10
N GLU A 667 -11.11 51.20 104.76
CA GLU A 667 -11.60 51.46 106.12
C GLU A 667 -10.59 51.00 107.17
#